data_AF-A0A934DEY9-F1
#
_entry.id   AF-A0A934DEY9-F1
#
_cell.length_a   1.000
_cell.length_b   1.000
_cell.length_c   1.000
_cell.angle_alpha   90.00
_cell.angle_beta   90.00
_cell.angle_gamma   90.00
#
_symmetry.space_group_name_H-M   'P 1'
#
loop_
_entity.id
_entity.type
_entity.pdbx_description
1 polymer ?
#
loop_
_entity_poly.entity_id
_entity_poly.type
_entity_poly.pdbx_seq_one_letter_code
_entity_poly.pdbx_strand_id
1 'polypeptide(L)'
;MNHTTRIGSILLLLMLCWTAESIAQHVPSRERVDPSLRRRTEIDGNNLRTSVFNFCFSGRTGGGQGVPYEWPKNTGRFYVALVALFAGAEVIDDTGRTIRIVDLPSYRTNQATGGDWNINPLPGYFNTAVNKIAKSDEPATWPAFWPDKQSDPADPGWPGKWNGYFGKNQLSADQELFARIGDDNYNRFLYTPDTTDRSRRGLGLLFDYRAMEWSQVSVADAVFFIHEIKNDGTKDLKKTAVTLWLADFVGGDGDSQDDAPNFDLIRDVAYSLDSDGISSNAAFTGACVGAAATLYLETPGNAVDRIDNFGDSPEFLAGPKVTVAFFESRSPGTTGEISGDQIDNNHNGLIDEDSTHIPFGEQRGVGLADGIDNNGDGEARSPTITQAIINQAATDAWLRWPPNPERDTTFWAGNNTNFRGESVHLIDVATEDLAKAYKDNIDNDSSSSANLPLVTQAMVAAAASDPYKRYRVPGTSVVLYDVGAEDVGKKYINRDGLVVADIDNGIDEMAGESRNNGIDNDGDWNPLLDDVGLDGAAGTNDPGELDGKPTSGVGTDFPGEPNIDKTDVSEADQIGLTNVQYLAAGAINFSQTADIFFWAEFMIPGSFVNPALIGTGEYDLFVSSGLFPLKAGQIERISFAVVMGNASRCPGNADYTGAKADALRKRDYAQLAYAEDYQFAQAPIEPVVTAVTSLTRAGRPAVTLYWDDNSEASIDRFLAGIPGAIGRDFEGYRIYRSTDAAFLDARLITDAYGNPAPWLKPLAQFDLADGIRGDAAAVPFNGVSFYMGDDTGILHTWTDSSVQAGQKYYYAVRAYDMGYRPLNIAPAESNLKISIDPITGVVEDYGKSIAIITPEAPVAGYLPPSVTRITPVLGSATGSIGYRVVDPNKVLEKHTYRITFEDTTYRGNNNDPDTVRTKSYSVVDTTAKQVLVNKRRTVTALDQLVLDGVQLSFSNDNRFGRDTSRSRYSRPNMWRVNMAGWREGLVIAKQEPGDYKIVFGAVGADTSTEYDIDGTGTIVPPTPVNFKVLKSNANNAKLKFAFFEKDITGGAGVLSAQRDPFFTDYILILERTESDTSLHISWAVSAVFDSVRSLYAPGDTISLVTYKAFSSRDVYEFTTTAHQVDKKLAAGQLDRIKVVPNPYVAAASWEERNPFPTGRGPRSIHFTHLPQDCTIRIYTITGELVATVEHHSAMLDGTAEWNVLTRDELQVAYGVYIYHVDAPGVGEKVGKFAIIK
;
A
#
# COMPACT_ATOMS: atom_id res chain seq x y z
N MET A 1 -72.85 55.63 -20.92
CA MET A 1 -71.49 56.17 -20.72
C MET A 1 -70.70 55.17 -19.89
N ASN A 2 -69.55 54.78 -20.43
CA ASN A 2 -68.29 54.44 -19.77
C ASN A 2 -68.12 53.20 -18.87
N HIS A 3 -67.04 52.49 -19.25
CA HIS A 3 -66.16 51.60 -18.47
C HIS A 3 -66.65 50.21 -18.06
N THR A 4 -66.44 49.23 -18.94
CA THR A 4 -66.05 47.85 -18.58
C THR A 4 -65.54 47.11 -19.82
N THR A 5 -64.22 47.12 -20.06
CA THR A 5 -63.51 46.07 -20.82
C THR A 5 -62.00 46.26 -20.69
N ARG A 6 -61.27 45.15 -20.45
CA ARG A 6 -59.81 44.98 -20.31
C ARG A 6 -59.21 45.00 -18.89
N ILE A 7 -59.60 44.02 -18.07
CA ILE A 7 -58.76 43.47 -16.97
C ILE A 7 -58.85 41.93 -16.99
N GLY A 8 -58.72 41.32 -18.17
CA GLY A 8 -58.80 39.87 -18.35
C GLY A 8 -57.65 39.24 -19.16
N SER A 9 -56.71 40.06 -19.66
CA SER A 9 -55.68 39.60 -20.61
C SER A 9 -54.24 39.91 -20.18
N ILE A 10 -54.03 40.37 -18.94
CA ILE A 10 -52.68 40.69 -18.42
C ILE A 10 -52.23 39.73 -17.31
N LEU A 11 -53.15 39.04 -16.61
CA LEU A 11 -52.76 37.98 -15.67
C LEU A 11 -52.52 36.62 -16.34
N LEU A 12 -53.02 36.38 -17.55
CA LEU A 12 -52.79 35.12 -18.27
C LEU A 12 -51.50 35.11 -19.10
N LEU A 13 -50.85 36.26 -19.30
CA LEU A 13 -49.58 36.37 -20.04
C LEU A 13 -48.33 36.39 -19.14
N LEU A 14 -48.50 36.48 -17.82
CA LEU A 14 -47.41 36.50 -16.83
C LEU A 14 -47.28 35.19 -16.02
N MET A 15 -48.17 34.23 -16.23
CA MET A 15 -48.11 32.88 -15.63
C MET A 15 -47.79 31.77 -16.66
N LEU A 16 -47.42 32.14 -17.89
CA LEU A 16 -47.15 31.20 -18.99
C LEU A 16 -45.68 31.21 -19.46
N CYS A 17 -44.77 31.80 -18.69
CA CYS A 17 -43.33 31.83 -19.03
C CYS A 17 -42.42 31.00 -18.12
N TRP A 18 -42.93 30.34 -17.08
CA TRP A 18 -42.10 29.56 -16.15
C TRP A 18 -42.70 28.16 -15.97
N THR A 19 -42.57 27.33 -16.99
CA THR A 19 -42.43 25.86 -16.91
C THR A 19 -41.97 25.37 -18.29
N ALA A 20 -40.83 25.86 -18.75
CA ALA A 20 -39.96 24.97 -19.52
C ALA A 20 -39.05 24.38 -18.45
N GLU A 21 -39.29 23.12 -18.09
CA GLU A 21 -38.25 22.33 -17.43
C GLU A 21 -37.06 22.36 -18.40
N SER A 22 -36.08 23.22 -18.10
CA SER A 22 -34.79 23.15 -18.75
C SER A 22 -34.18 21.83 -18.29
N ILE A 23 -34.13 20.84 -19.18
CA ILE A 23 -33.19 19.74 -19.05
C ILE A 23 -31.83 20.41 -18.79
N ALA A 24 -31.25 20.14 -17.62
CA ALA A 24 -30.07 20.84 -17.15
C ALA A 24 -28.92 20.58 -18.14
N GLN A 25 -28.54 21.61 -18.91
CA GLN A 25 -27.33 21.59 -19.71
C GLN A 25 -26.13 21.50 -18.76
N HIS A 26 -25.17 20.59 -19.01
CA HIS A 26 -23.93 20.49 -18.21
C HIS A 26 -23.32 21.88 -18.04
N VAL A 27 -22.78 22.15 -16.85
CA VAL A 27 -22.12 23.42 -16.52
C VAL A 27 -20.62 23.18 -16.50
N PRO A 28 -19.89 23.62 -17.55
CA PRO A 28 -18.44 23.52 -17.61
C PRO A 28 -17.74 24.12 -16.39
N SER A 29 -16.63 23.50 -16.01
CA SER A 29 -15.75 24.04 -14.99
C SER A 29 -15.03 25.32 -15.43
N ARG A 30 -14.52 26.06 -14.45
CA ARG A 30 -13.66 27.25 -14.68
C ARG A 30 -12.16 26.91 -14.70
N GLU A 31 -11.80 25.63 -14.68
CA GLU A 31 -10.42 25.18 -14.63
C GLU A 31 -9.72 25.42 -15.97
N ARG A 32 -8.50 25.96 -15.97
CA ARG A 32 -7.74 26.24 -17.19
C ARG A 32 -6.30 25.82 -17.03
N VAL A 33 -5.74 25.24 -18.09
CA VAL A 33 -4.39 24.67 -18.08
C VAL A 33 -3.28 25.72 -18.04
N ASP A 34 -2.15 25.35 -17.45
CA ASP A 34 -0.93 26.17 -17.43
C ASP A 34 0.30 25.33 -17.79
N PRO A 35 0.86 25.48 -19.01
CA PRO A 35 2.05 24.74 -19.43
C PRO A 35 3.29 24.96 -18.55
N SER A 36 3.37 26.06 -17.79
CA SER A 36 4.50 26.32 -16.88
C SER A 36 4.50 25.42 -15.63
N LEU A 37 3.38 24.74 -15.38
CA LEU A 37 3.18 23.82 -14.28
C LEU A 37 3.55 22.37 -14.62
N ARG A 38 4.13 22.11 -15.80
CA ARG A 38 4.64 20.76 -16.13
C ARG A 38 5.67 20.30 -15.09
N ARG A 39 5.46 19.10 -14.56
CA ARG A 39 6.30 18.45 -13.55
C ARG A 39 6.54 16.99 -13.93
N ARG A 40 7.57 16.42 -13.32
CA ARG A 40 7.96 15.02 -13.45
C ARG A 40 8.10 14.43 -12.05
N THR A 41 7.74 13.16 -11.88
CA THR A 41 8.01 12.39 -10.67
C THR A 41 8.30 10.96 -11.05
N GLU A 42 9.26 10.34 -10.38
CA GLU A 42 9.57 8.93 -10.59
C GLU A 42 8.57 8.09 -9.78
N ILE A 43 7.94 7.14 -10.46
CA ILE A 43 7.20 6.05 -9.82
C ILE A 43 8.17 4.88 -9.63
N ASP A 44 8.31 4.43 -8.38
CA ASP A 44 9.39 3.52 -7.93
C ASP A 44 8.96 2.64 -6.73
N GLY A 45 7.66 2.37 -6.68
CA GLY A 45 6.93 1.58 -5.69
C GLY A 45 7.23 0.08 -5.73
N ASN A 46 7.74 -0.44 -6.86
CA ASN A 46 8.04 -1.87 -7.02
C ASN A 46 9.38 -2.16 -7.73
N ASN A 47 9.51 -3.24 -8.51
CA ASN A 47 10.74 -3.55 -9.25
C ASN A 47 10.90 -2.77 -10.55
N LEU A 48 9.85 -2.12 -11.04
CA LEU A 48 9.87 -1.25 -12.20
C LEU A 48 10.09 0.20 -11.72
N ARG A 49 10.74 1.00 -12.56
CA ARG A 49 10.83 2.45 -12.35
C ARG A 49 10.63 3.17 -13.67
N THR A 50 9.90 4.27 -13.66
CA THR A 50 9.77 5.16 -14.81
C THR A 50 9.42 6.58 -14.38
N SER A 51 9.73 7.57 -15.21
CA SER A 51 9.23 8.93 -14.99
C SER A 51 7.77 9.04 -15.41
N VAL A 52 6.98 9.71 -14.58
CA VAL A 52 5.59 10.10 -14.86
C VAL A 52 5.53 11.62 -14.95
N PHE A 53 4.83 12.12 -15.96
CA PHE A 53 4.65 13.55 -16.20
C PHE A 53 3.17 13.95 -16.11
N ASN A 54 2.88 15.12 -15.55
CA ASN A 54 1.50 15.62 -15.36
C ASN A 54 0.87 16.18 -16.65
N PHE A 55 1.04 15.47 -17.77
CA PHE A 55 0.46 15.79 -19.07
C PHE A 55 0.25 14.52 -19.92
N CYS A 56 -0.21 13.41 -19.34
CA CYS A 56 -0.45 12.12 -20.03
C CYS A 56 0.77 11.56 -20.76
N PHE A 57 1.92 11.57 -20.09
CA PHE A 57 3.18 11.12 -20.65
C PHE A 57 4.03 10.42 -19.57
N SER A 58 4.69 9.33 -19.92
CA SER A 58 5.63 8.61 -19.05
C SER A 58 6.86 8.14 -19.82
N GLY A 59 7.93 7.76 -19.11
CA GLY A 59 9.22 7.40 -19.69
C GLY A 59 10.11 8.62 -19.94
N ARG A 60 10.54 8.86 -21.18
CA ARG A 60 11.41 10.00 -21.52
C ARG A 60 10.78 10.93 -22.56
N THR A 61 10.88 12.24 -22.35
CA THR A 61 10.47 13.25 -23.36
C THR A 61 11.57 13.55 -24.37
N GLY A 62 12.78 13.03 -24.13
CA GLY A 62 13.97 13.18 -24.97
C GLY A 62 15.18 12.53 -24.31
N GLY A 63 16.32 12.49 -25.00
CA GLY A 63 17.56 11.93 -24.46
C GLY A 63 17.98 12.60 -23.15
N GLY A 64 18.06 11.82 -22.06
CA GLY A 64 18.39 12.31 -20.72
C GLY A 64 17.28 13.12 -20.02
N GLN A 65 16.06 13.16 -20.57
CA GLN A 65 14.92 13.90 -20.01
C GLN A 65 13.84 12.96 -19.48
N GLY A 66 14.09 12.40 -18.30
CA GLY A 66 13.25 11.37 -17.69
C GLY A 66 13.92 9.99 -17.75
N VAL A 67 13.40 9.08 -16.93
CA VAL A 67 13.84 7.69 -16.82
C VAL A 67 12.87 6.87 -17.68
N PRO A 68 13.36 6.22 -18.77
CA PRO A 68 12.58 5.22 -19.49
C PRO A 68 12.15 4.10 -18.55
N TYR A 69 11.29 3.20 -19.02
CA TYR A 69 10.87 2.07 -18.22
C TYR A 69 12.07 1.15 -17.92
N GLU A 70 12.57 1.26 -16.69
CA GLU A 70 13.79 0.62 -16.21
C GLU A 70 13.45 -0.60 -15.38
N TRP A 71 13.91 -1.77 -15.80
CA TRP A 71 13.61 -3.01 -15.12
C TRP A 71 14.75 -4.05 -15.20
N PRO A 72 15.15 -4.66 -14.07
CA PRO A 72 14.81 -4.25 -12.71
C PRO A 72 15.30 -2.83 -12.42
N LYS A 73 14.63 -2.13 -11.49
CA LYS A 73 14.99 -0.76 -11.12
C LYS A 73 16.46 -0.64 -10.72
N ASN A 74 17.06 0.50 -11.07
CA ASN A 74 18.46 0.84 -10.80
C ASN A 74 19.50 -0.08 -11.47
N THR A 75 19.18 -0.70 -12.61
CA THR A 75 20.13 -1.54 -13.38
C THR A 75 20.63 -0.90 -14.67
N GLY A 76 20.02 0.22 -15.09
CA GLY A 76 20.23 0.83 -16.40
C GLY A 76 19.64 0.05 -17.57
N ARG A 77 18.83 -0.98 -17.31
CA ARG A 77 18.18 -1.81 -18.33
C ARG A 77 16.83 -1.23 -18.67
N PHE A 78 16.70 -0.68 -19.87
CA PHE A 78 15.49 -0.03 -20.34
C PHE A 78 14.76 -0.91 -21.35
N TYR A 79 13.43 -0.77 -21.39
CA TYR A 79 12.55 -1.62 -22.20
C TYR A 79 11.52 -0.84 -23.02
N VAL A 80 11.03 0.28 -22.49
CA VAL A 80 10.07 1.16 -23.17
C VAL A 80 10.57 2.59 -23.03
N ALA A 81 10.67 3.31 -24.14
CA ALA A 81 11.17 4.68 -24.13
C ALA A 81 10.14 5.63 -23.53
N LEU A 82 8.89 5.54 -23.99
CA LEU A 82 7.80 6.38 -23.51
C LEU A 82 6.44 5.71 -23.74
N VAL A 83 5.46 6.13 -22.95
CA VAL A 83 4.04 5.89 -23.19
C VAL A 83 3.30 7.22 -23.14
N ALA A 84 2.37 7.45 -24.07
CA ALA A 84 1.63 8.70 -24.18
C ALA A 84 0.19 8.46 -24.67
N LEU A 85 -0.80 9.16 -24.11
CA LEU A 85 -2.20 9.06 -24.50
C LEU A 85 -2.60 10.20 -25.45
N PHE A 86 -3.21 9.88 -26.58
CA PHE A 86 -3.87 10.82 -27.49
C PHE A 86 -5.38 10.73 -27.30
N ALA A 87 -6.05 11.87 -27.45
CA ALA A 87 -7.51 11.94 -27.52
C ALA A 87 -7.92 12.72 -28.76
N GLY A 88 -8.94 12.27 -29.46
CA GLY A 88 -9.42 12.96 -30.64
C GLY A 88 -10.92 12.84 -30.81
N ALA A 89 -11.50 13.81 -31.52
CA ALA A 89 -12.90 13.76 -31.88
C ALA A 89 -13.22 14.44 -33.23
N GLU A 90 -14.29 13.95 -33.87
CA GLU A 90 -14.92 14.59 -35.02
C GLU A 90 -15.97 15.59 -34.56
N VAL A 91 -15.82 16.85 -34.98
CA VAL A 91 -16.71 17.94 -34.59
C VAL A 91 -17.11 18.81 -35.78
N ILE A 92 -18.21 19.54 -35.63
CA ILE A 92 -18.61 20.59 -36.55
C ILE A 92 -18.06 21.92 -36.01
N ASP A 93 -17.18 22.54 -36.79
CA ASP A 93 -16.57 23.82 -36.44
C ASP A 93 -17.58 24.98 -36.49
N ASP A 94 -17.18 26.16 -36.01
CA ASP A 94 -18.05 27.34 -35.94
C ASP A 94 -18.44 27.89 -37.34
N THR A 95 -17.86 27.32 -38.41
CA THR A 95 -18.20 27.63 -39.82
C THR A 95 -19.11 26.59 -40.46
N GLY A 96 -19.48 25.52 -39.74
CA GLY A 96 -20.31 24.42 -40.22
C GLY A 96 -19.53 23.34 -40.98
N ARG A 97 -18.20 23.28 -40.87
CA ARG A 97 -17.37 22.25 -41.50
C ARG A 97 -17.08 21.13 -40.52
N THR A 98 -17.17 19.89 -40.99
CA THR A 98 -16.66 18.74 -40.24
C THR A 98 -15.14 18.78 -40.20
N ILE A 99 -14.59 18.83 -39.00
CA ILE A 99 -13.15 18.81 -38.71
C ILE A 99 -12.87 17.68 -37.72
N ARG A 100 -11.60 17.32 -37.60
CA ARG A 100 -11.13 16.34 -36.61
C ARG A 100 -9.99 16.99 -35.83
N ILE A 101 -10.13 17.01 -34.52
CA ILE A 101 -9.15 17.57 -33.60
C ILE A 101 -8.52 16.37 -32.91
N VAL A 102 -7.19 16.32 -32.88
CA VAL A 102 -6.43 15.25 -32.21
C VAL A 102 -5.41 15.90 -31.29
N ASP A 103 -5.72 15.84 -29.99
CA ASP A 103 -4.93 16.39 -28.90
C ASP A 103 -3.83 15.41 -28.47
N LEU A 104 -2.64 15.96 -28.28
CA LEU A 104 -1.44 15.22 -27.94
C LEU A 104 -0.83 15.77 -26.64
N PRO A 105 -0.14 14.92 -25.86
CA PRO A 105 0.48 15.32 -24.60
C PRO A 105 1.75 16.16 -24.79
N SER A 106 2.42 16.04 -25.94
CA SER A 106 3.65 16.78 -26.23
C SER A 106 3.88 16.97 -27.74
N TYR A 107 4.87 17.80 -28.06
CA TYR A 107 5.39 18.09 -29.40
C TYR A 107 4.49 18.90 -30.36
N ARG A 108 3.28 19.29 -29.97
CA ARG A 108 2.43 20.21 -30.74
C ARG A 108 2.75 21.67 -30.40
N THR A 109 3.04 22.45 -31.43
CA THR A 109 3.30 23.90 -31.30
C THR A 109 2.54 24.67 -32.36
N ASN A 110 1.94 25.80 -31.97
CA ASN A 110 1.36 26.75 -32.89
C ASN A 110 2.46 27.37 -33.76
N GLN A 111 2.52 26.99 -35.04
CA GLN A 111 3.58 27.45 -35.95
C GLN A 111 3.52 28.97 -36.24
N ALA A 112 2.38 29.61 -36.01
CA ALA A 112 2.21 31.04 -36.25
C ALA A 112 2.63 31.90 -35.05
N THR A 113 2.42 31.40 -33.81
CA THR A 113 2.65 32.17 -32.58
C THR A 113 3.76 31.62 -31.69
N GLY A 114 4.21 30.38 -31.92
CA GLY A 114 5.07 29.63 -31.02
C GLY A 114 4.37 29.13 -29.74
N GLY A 115 3.05 29.28 -29.65
CA GLY A 115 2.26 28.84 -28.49
C GLY A 115 2.17 27.33 -28.32
N ASP A 116 1.93 26.88 -27.09
CA ASP A 116 1.77 25.47 -26.72
C ASP A 116 0.37 24.96 -27.13
N TRP A 117 0.32 23.84 -27.84
CA TRP A 117 -0.91 23.18 -28.31
C TRP A 117 -1.05 21.77 -27.75
N ASN A 118 -0.52 21.51 -26.56
CA ASN A 118 -0.55 20.19 -25.97
C ASN A 118 -1.60 20.11 -24.85
N ILE A 119 -1.87 18.88 -24.41
CA ILE A 119 -2.52 18.63 -23.14
C ILE A 119 -1.59 19.13 -22.03
N ASN A 120 -2.13 19.83 -21.04
CA ASN A 120 -1.34 20.54 -20.03
C ASN A 120 -1.96 20.44 -18.62
N PRO A 121 -1.15 20.56 -17.55
CA PRO A 121 -1.63 20.44 -16.19
C PRO A 121 -2.53 21.59 -15.75
N LEU A 122 -3.47 21.28 -14.87
CA LEU A 122 -4.30 22.24 -14.17
C LEU A 122 -3.62 22.75 -12.88
N PRO A 123 -3.72 24.05 -12.57
CA PRO A 123 -3.24 24.59 -11.30
C PRO A 123 -3.96 24.01 -10.08
N GLY A 124 -3.22 23.83 -8.97
CA GLY A 124 -3.81 23.47 -7.66
C GLY A 124 -3.79 21.98 -7.31
N TYR A 125 -3.29 21.12 -8.20
CA TYR A 125 -3.28 19.65 -8.01
C TYR A 125 -1.96 19.09 -7.44
N PHE A 126 -1.01 19.95 -7.09
CA PHE A 126 0.25 19.57 -6.44
C PHE A 126 0.84 20.78 -5.70
N ASN A 127 1.77 20.54 -4.79
CA ASN A 127 2.50 21.59 -4.10
C ASN A 127 3.55 22.21 -5.02
N THR A 128 3.30 23.43 -5.51
CA THR A 128 4.23 24.13 -6.41
C THR A 128 5.58 24.49 -5.78
N ALA A 129 5.71 24.43 -4.45
CA ALA A 129 6.99 24.62 -3.76
C ALA A 129 7.93 23.41 -3.91
N VAL A 130 7.39 22.25 -4.26
CA VAL A 130 8.14 21.03 -4.54
C VAL A 130 8.12 20.81 -6.06
N ASN A 131 9.26 20.44 -6.64
CA ASN A 131 9.36 20.16 -8.07
C ASN A 131 8.92 18.72 -8.42
N LYS A 132 7.76 18.28 -7.89
CA LYS A 132 7.18 16.94 -8.07
C LYS A 132 5.66 17.04 -8.31
N ILE A 133 5.09 16.01 -8.92
CA ILE A 133 3.65 15.71 -8.97
C ILE A 133 3.22 15.24 -7.57
N ALA A 134 1.93 15.32 -7.26
CA ALA A 134 1.42 14.77 -6.00
C ALA A 134 1.58 13.23 -5.97
N LYS A 135 2.16 12.72 -4.88
CA LYS A 135 2.47 11.29 -4.67
C LYS A 135 1.97 10.86 -3.28
N SER A 136 1.29 9.71 -3.22
CA SER A 136 0.57 9.25 -2.04
C SER A 136 1.44 8.99 -0.80
N ASP A 137 2.68 8.54 -1.00
CA ASP A 137 3.65 8.27 0.08
C ASP A 137 4.49 9.51 0.48
N GLU A 138 4.30 10.65 -0.20
CA GLU A 138 5.02 11.90 0.04
C GLU A 138 4.05 13.08 0.29
N PRO A 139 3.48 13.23 1.50
CA PRO A 139 2.52 14.30 1.82
C PRO A 139 3.00 15.73 1.57
N ALA A 140 4.31 15.95 1.51
CA ALA A 140 4.89 17.25 1.17
C ALA A 140 4.59 17.70 -0.28
N THR A 141 4.25 16.76 -1.16
CA THR A 141 3.90 17.00 -2.56
C THR A 141 2.43 17.39 -2.76
N TRP A 142 1.58 17.23 -1.75
CA TRP A 142 0.14 17.46 -1.85
C TRP A 142 -0.17 18.96 -1.83
N PRO A 143 -1.19 19.43 -2.59
CA PRO A 143 -1.63 20.81 -2.49
C PRO A 143 -2.23 21.10 -1.10
N ALA A 144 -2.41 22.37 -0.78
CA ALA A 144 -3.03 22.77 0.49
C ALA A 144 -4.50 22.29 0.60
N PHE A 145 -5.17 22.18 -0.54
CA PHE A 145 -6.51 21.64 -0.73
C PHE A 145 -6.66 21.16 -2.18
N TRP A 146 -7.50 20.16 -2.41
CA TRP A 146 -7.82 19.59 -3.72
C TRP A 146 -8.99 20.36 -4.37
N PRO A 147 -8.78 21.03 -5.51
CA PRO A 147 -9.81 21.89 -6.12
C PRO A 147 -11.11 21.18 -6.48
N ASP A 148 -11.02 19.94 -6.95
CA ASP A 148 -12.13 19.03 -7.31
C ASP A 148 -12.92 18.53 -6.10
N LYS A 149 -12.41 18.71 -4.88
CA LYS A 149 -13.07 18.25 -3.65
C LYS A 149 -13.65 19.40 -2.82
N GLN A 150 -13.69 20.61 -3.37
CA GLN A 150 -14.19 21.80 -2.67
C GLN A 150 -15.68 21.78 -2.36
N SER A 151 -16.44 20.91 -3.04
CA SER A 151 -17.87 20.70 -2.82
C SER A 151 -18.17 19.81 -1.62
N ASP A 152 -17.16 19.22 -0.97
CA ASP A 152 -17.34 18.39 0.24
C ASP A 152 -17.92 19.28 1.37
N PRO A 153 -19.13 18.99 1.87
CA PRO A 153 -19.77 19.82 2.89
C PRO A 153 -19.11 19.69 4.28
N ALA A 154 -18.44 18.57 4.57
CA ALA A 154 -17.83 18.27 5.87
C ALA A 154 -16.36 18.71 5.92
N ASP A 155 -15.62 18.59 4.81
CA ASP A 155 -14.19 18.88 4.74
C ASP A 155 -13.76 19.45 3.37
N PRO A 156 -14.16 20.69 3.04
CA PRO A 156 -13.95 21.28 1.71
C PRO A 156 -12.47 21.21 1.27
N GLY A 157 -12.23 20.47 0.17
CA GLY A 157 -10.92 20.35 -0.45
C GLY A 157 -9.96 19.39 0.26
N TRP A 158 -10.44 18.55 1.18
CA TRP A 158 -9.66 17.46 1.81
C TRP A 158 -8.24 17.88 2.28
N PRO A 159 -8.11 18.96 3.10
CA PRO A 159 -6.82 19.49 3.52
C PRO A 159 -5.98 18.46 4.29
N GLY A 160 -4.78 18.17 3.79
CA GLY A 160 -3.86 17.22 4.42
C GLY A 160 -4.30 15.76 4.34
N LYS A 161 -5.23 15.44 3.43
CA LYS A 161 -5.69 14.08 3.10
C LYS A 161 -5.34 13.76 1.64
N TRP A 162 -5.07 12.50 1.35
CA TRP A 162 -4.81 12.06 -0.02
C TRP A 162 -6.11 12.04 -0.86
N ASN A 163 -6.03 12.50 -2.12
CA ASN A 163 -7.11 12.35 -3.10
C ASN A 163 -6.98 10.99 -3.80
N GLY A 164 -7.30 9.94 -3.04
CA GLY A 164 -7.18 8.56 -3.49
C GLY A 164 -8.23 8.21 -4.53
N TYR A 165 -7.92 7.22 -5.38
CA TYR A 165 -8.85 6.69 -6.36
C TYR A 165 -10.15 6.16 -5.72
N PHE A 166 -10.05 5.46 -4.59
CA PHE A 166 -11.19 5.03 -3.76
C PHE A 166 -11.69 6.08 -2.76
N GLY A 167 -11.23 7.32 -2.89
CA GLY A 167 -11.70 8.41 -2.05
C GLY A 167 -10.76 8.83 -0.94
N LYS A 168 -11.34 9.48 0.05
CA LYS A 168 -10.64 10.37 0.96
C LYS A 168 -9.66 9.62 1.84
N ASN A 169 -8.36 9.89 1.64
CA ASN A 169 -7.28 9.27 2.39
C ASN A 169 -7.30 7.72 2.31
N GLN A 170 -7.83 7.17 1.22
CA GLN A 170 -7.75 5.76 0.88
C GLN A 170 -6.47 5.52 0.08
N LEU A 171 -5.62 4.61 0.56
CA LEU A 171 -4.34 4.27 -0.05
C LEU A 171 -4.41 2.79 -0.46
N SER A 172 -4.85 2.50 -1.69
CA SER A 172 -4.93 1.12 -2.21
C SER A 172 -3.59 0.62 -2.76
N ALA A 173 -2.83 1.51 -3.40
CA ALA A 173 -1.49 1.22 -3.91
C ALA A 173 -0.40 1.65 -2.92
N ASP A 174 0.73 0.94 -2.93
CA ASP A 174 1.93 1.35 -2.18
C ASP A 174 2.44 2.71 -2.66
N GLN A 175 2.31 2.98 -3.97
CA GLN A 175 2.48 4.31 -4.55
C GLN A 175 1.37 4.62 -5.54
N GLU A 176 0.79 5.80 -5.41
CA GLU A 176 -0.17 6.37 -6.33
C GLU A 176 0.25 7.82 -6.66
N LEU A 177 0.31 8.14 -7.94
CA LEU A 177 0.48 9.51 -8.44
C LEU A 177 -0.86 10.02 -8.95
N PHE A 178 -1.14 11.30 -8.74
CA PHE A 178 -2.35 11.94 -9.24
C PHE A 178 -2.05 13.29 -9.88
N ALA A 179 -2.62 13.53 -11.07
CA ALA A 179 -2.64 14.82 -11.72
C ALA A 179 -3.95 15.03 -12.47
N ARG A 180 -4.36 16.29 -12.60
CA ARG A 180 -5.48 16.70 -13.45
C ARG A 180 -5.00 17.63 -14.54
N ILE A 181 -5.49 17.42 -15.76
CA ILE A 181 -4.99 18.07 -16.98
C ILE A 181 -6.14 18.41 -17.92
N GLY A 182 -5.89 19.21 -18.96
CA GLY A 182 -6.88 19.54 -20.00
C GLY A 182 -6.25 19.96 -21.33
N ASP A 183 -7.10 20.30 -22.31
CA ASP A 183 -6.72 20.56 -23.71
C ASP A 183 -6.99 22.01 -24.20
N ASP A 184 -7.36 22.91 -23.28
CA ASP A 184 -7.99 24.21 -23.61
C ASP A 184 -7.12 25.19 -24.44
N ASN A 185 -5.85 24.87 -24.68
CA ASN A 185 -4.91 25.68 -25.46
C ASN A 185 -4.97 25.40 -26.98
N TYR A 186 -5.61 24.31 -27.42
CA TYR A 186 -5.55 23.87 -28.81
C TYR A 186 -6.43 24.71 -29.75
N ASN A 187 -5.83 25.72 -30.40
CA ASN A 187 -6.55 26.70 -31.22
C ASN A 187 -6.29 26.62 -32.73
N ARG A 188 -5.87 25.45 -33.24
CA ARG A 188 -5.62 25.23 -34.68
C ARG A 188 -6.87 25.44 -35.53
N PHE A 189 -8.04 25.08 -35.00
CA PHE A 189 -9.33 25.19 -35.68
C PHE A 189 -10.24 26.22 -35.02
N LEU A 190 -11.20 26.74 -35.80
CA LEU A 190 -12.25 27.62 -35.30
C LEU A 190 -13.40 26.80 -34.71
N TYR A 191 -13.12 26.15 -33.59
CA TYR A 191 -14.10 25.41 -32.81
C TYR A 191 -14.18 25.98 -31.40
N THR A 192 -15.40 25.99 -30.86
CA THR A 192 -15.72 26.46 -29.52
C THR A 192 -16.43 25.32 -28.77
N PRO A 193 -15.75 24.57 -27.88
CA PRO A 193 -16.36 23.46 -27.14
C PRO A 193 -17.34 23.94 -26.06
N ASP A 194 -17.09 25.11 -25.49
CA ASP A 194 -17.87 25.71 -24.40
C ASP A 194 -18.57 26.99 -24.87
N THR A 195 -19.90 26.95 -24.93
CA THR A 195 -20.72 28.10 -25.32
C THR A 195 -20.82 29.17 -24.23
N THR A 196 -20.51 28.83 -22.97
CA THR A 196 -20.48 29.74 -21.82
C THR A 196 -19.14 30.46 -21.69
N ASP A 197 -18.04 29.84 -22.10
CA ASP A 197 -16.71 30.45 -22.23
C ASP A 197 -16.07 30.18 -23.60
N ARG A 198 -16.22 31.15 -24.50
CA ARG A 198 -15.64 31.09 -25.86
C ARG A 198 -14.11 31.22 -25.91
N SER A 199 -13.45 31.47 -24.79
CA SER A 199 -12.00 31.47 -24.71
C SER A 199 -11.42 30.07 -24.60
N ARG A 200 -12.22 29.10 -24.14
CA ARG A 200 -11.86 27.67 -24.11
C ARG A 200 -11.71 27.13 -25.53
N ARG A 201 -10.57 26.47 -25.82
CA ARG A 201 -10.26 25.84 -27.12
C ARG A 201 -10.08 24.33 -26.92
N GLY A 202 -9.54 23.63 -27.91
CA GLY A 202 -9.52 22.16 -27.92
C GLY A 202 -10.92 21.57 -28.06
N LEU A 203 -11.05 20.31 -27.62
CA LEU A 203 -12.29 19.57 -27.50
C LEU A 203 -13.04 19.87 -26.19
N GLY A 204 -12.39 20.52 -25.22
CA GLY A 204 -12.97 20.85 -23.91
C GLY A 204 -12.90 19.69 -22.94
N LEU A 205 -11.85 18.88 -23.06
CA LEU A 205 -11.63 17.68 -22.27
C LEU A 205 -10.87 18.00 -20.98
N LEU A 206 -11.25 17.32 -19.90
CA LEU A 206 -10.46 17.22 -18.68
C LEU A 206 -10.06 15.77 -18.47
N PHE A 207 -8.86 15.54 -17.95
CA PHE A 207 -8.40 14.19 -17.63
C PHE A 207 -7.94 14.13 -16.18
N ASP A 208 -8.45 13.16 -15.44
CA ASP A 208 -7.86 12.71 -14.17
C ASP A 208 -6.89 11.57 -14.50
N TYR A 209 -5.61 11.77 -14.16
CA TYR A 209 -4.49 10.92 -14.53
C TYR A 209 -3.86 10.30 -13.29
N ARG A 210 -3.82 8.95 -13.25
CA ARG A 210 -3.21 8.20 -12.14
C ARG A 210 -2.18 7.20 -12.64
N ALA A 211 -1.14 7.01 -11.84
CA ALA A 211 -0.16 5.93 -12.00
C ALA A 211 0.00 5.19 -10.67
N MET A 212 -0.04 3.85 -10.69
CA MET A 212 -0.09 3.01 -9.49
C MET A 212 0.89 1.83 -9.55
N GLU A 213 1.50 1.55 -8.41
CA GLU A 213 2.39 0.39 -8.20
C GLU A 213 2.16 -0.26 -6.84
N TRP A 214 2.33 -1.59 -6.80
CA TRP A 214 2.28 -2.42 -5.60
C TRP A 214 3.56 -3.25 -5.45
N SER A 215 3.99 -3.42 -4.21
CA SER A 215 5.08 -4.30 -3.79
C SER A 215 4.68 -5.78 -3.70
N GLN A 216 3.37 -6.07 -3.83
CA GLN A 216 2.83 -7.42 -3.93
C GLN A 216 3.47 -8.18 -5.09
N VAL A 217 3.95 -9.40 -4.83
CA VAL A 217 4.87 -10.14 -5.73
C VAL A 217 4.24 -10.54 -7.06
N SER A 218 2.91 -10.64 -7.14
CA SER A 218 2.18 -10.96 -8.37
C SER A 218 2.21 -9.82 -9.40
N VAL A 219 2.31 -8.57 -8.96
CA VAL A 219 2.24 -7.37 -9.80
C VAL A 219 3.46 -6.44 -9.63
N ALA A 220 4.50 -6.88 -8.92
CA ALA A 220 5.69 -6.08 -8.63
C ALA A 220 6.57 -5.74 -9.86
N ASP A 221 6.26 -6.29 -11.04
CA ASP A 221 6.94 -6.03 -12.32
C ASP A 221 6.03 -5.28 -13.32
N ALA A 222 5.01 -4.59 -12.81
CA ALA A 222 4.02 -3.86 -13.59
C ALA A 222 3.80 -2.44 -13.05
N VAL A 223 3.47 -1.49 -13.93
CA VAL A 223 2.94 -0.18 -13.55
C VAL A 223 1.60 0.02 -14.24
N PHE A 224 0.62 0.50 -13.49
CA PHE A 224 -0.76 0.68 -13.95
C PHE A 224 -1.04 2.17 -14.16
N PHE A 225 -1.80 2.49 -15.20
CA PHE A 225 -2.23 3.84 -15.50
C PHE A 225 -3.73 3.88 -15.70
N ILE A 226 -4.40 4.81 -15.02
CA ILE A 226 -5.84 5.04 -15.14
C ILE A 226 -6.04 6.47 -15.63
N HIS A 227 -6.84 6.64 -16.68
CA HIS A 227 -7.20 7.94 -17.23
C HIS A 227 -8.72 8.06 -17.32
N GLU A 228 -9.29 9.01 -16.58
CA GLU A 228 -10.71 9.36 -16.67
C GLU A 228 -10.85 10.61 -17.53
N ILE A 229 -11.59 10.51 -18.63
CA ILE A 229 -11.72 11.53 -19.67
C ILE A 229 -13.13 12.13 -19.61
N LYS A 230 -13.21 13.38 -19.16
CA LYS A 230 -14.46 14.13 -19.04
C LYS A 230 -14.65 15.07 -20.21
N ASN A 231 -15.82 15.04 -20.86
CA ASN A 231 -16.25 16.15 -21.70
C ASN A 231 -16.81 17.26 -20.81
N ASP A 232 -15.95 18.21 -20.44
CA ASP A 232 -16.34 19.37 -19.63
C ASP A 232 -16.87 20.54 -20.49
N GLY A 233 -17.12 20.31 -21.79
CA GLY A 233 -17.71 21.26 -22.72
C GLY A 233 -19.24 21.32 -22.64
N THR A 234 -19.85 22.16 -23.49
CA THR A 234 -21.33 22.30 -23.56
C THR A 234 -21.96 21.53 -24.71
N LYS A 235 -21.14 20.81 -25.49
CA LYS A 235 -21.51 20.13 -26.72
C LYS A 235 -21.13 18.65 -26.61
N ASP A 236 -22.00 17.78 -27.07
CA ASP A 236 -21.70 16.35 -27.15
C ASP A 236 -20.66 16.09 -28.24
N LEU A 237 -19.73 15.17 -27.96
CA LEU A 237 -18.76 14.67 -28.93
C LEU A 237 -19.26 13.31 -29.43
N LYS A 238 -19.66 13.25 -30.70
CA LYS A 238 -20.28 12.03 -31.25
C LYS A 238 -19.29 10.94 -31.59
N LYS A 239 -18.12 11.31 -32.11
CA LYS A 239 -17.06 10.35 -32.43
C LYS A 239 -15.84 10.77 -31.67
N THR A 240 -15.55 10.03 -30.60
CA THR A 240 -14.34 10.21 -29.79
C THR A 240 -13.51 8.94 -29.90
N ALA A 241 -12.19 9.08 -29.88
CA ALA A 241 -11.27 7.95 -29.86
C ALA A 241 -10.07 8.30 -28.99
N VAL A 242 -9.48 7.27 -28.39
CA VAL A 242 -8.21 7.38 -27.69
C VAL A 242 -7.17 6.44 -28.29
N THR A 243 -5.92 6.89 -28.30
CA THR A 243 -4.79 6.11 -28.83
C THR A 243 -3.63 6.15 -27.84
N LEU A 244 -3.07 4.99 -27.50
CA LEU A 244 -1.78 4.92 -26.82
C LEU A 244 -0.65 4.90 -27.85
N TRP A 245 0.32 5.78 -27.65
CA TRP A 245 1.61 5.77 -28.33
C TRP A 245 2.65 5.14 -27.41
N LEU A 246 3.24 4.04 -27.87
CA LEU A 246 4.26 3.25 -27.21
C LEU A 246 5.52 3.29 -28.06
N ALA A 247 6.60 3.89 -27.56
CA ALA A 247 7.89 3.85 -28.26
C ALA A 247 8.73 2.69 -27.72
N ASP A 248 9.10 1.77 -28.60
CA ASP A 248 9.94 0.64 -28.24
C ASP A 248 11.35 1.08 -27.81
N PHE A 249 11.95 0.25 -26.95
CA PHE A 249 13.29 0.47 -26.44
C PHE A 249 13.85 -0.78 -25.77
N VAL A 250 13.47 -1.97 -26.27
CA VAL A 250 13.88 -3.24 -25.68
C VAL A 250 15.37 -3.45 -25.98
N GLY A 251 16.11 -3.95 -24.98
CA GLY A 251 17.58 -3.97 -25.04
C GLY A 251 18.26 -2.60 -24.79
N GLY A 252 17.50 -1.51 -24.86
CA GLY A 252 17.97 -0.15 -24.60
C GLY A 252 18.76 0.49 -25.75
N ASP A 253 19.36 1.65 -25.47
CA ASP A 253 20.03 2.46 -26.50
C ASP A 253 21.18 1.69 -27.17
N GLY A 254 21.20 1.72 -28.50
CA GLY A 254 22.19 1.02 -29.34
C GLY A 254 21.83 -0.42 -29.70
N ASP A 255 20.67 -0.91 -29.28
CA ASP A 255 20.24 -2.30 -29.47
C ASP A 255 18.84 -2.43 -30.04
N SER A 256 17.93 -1.51 -29.71
CA SER A 256 16.54 -1.46 -30.17
C SER A 256 16.32 -1.52 -31.70
N GLN A 257 17.38 -1.48 -32.52
CA GLN A 257 17.30 -1.63 -33.97
C GLN A 257 17.01 -3.05 -34.44
N ASP A 258 16.96 -4.03 -33.55
CA ASP A 258 16.48 -5.37 -33.85
C ASP A 258 15.19 -5.74 -33.12
N ASP A 259 14.47 -4.76 -32.53
CA ASP A 259 13.19 -5.01 -31.89
C ASP A 259 12.15 -5.55 -32.89
N ALA A 260 11.33 -6.48 -32.41
CA ALA A 260 10.34 -7.25 -33.13
C ALA A 260 8.93 -7.00 -32.54
N PRO A 261 8.25 -5.92 -32.95
CA PRO A 261 6.91 -5.60 -32.47
C PRO A 261 5.88 -6.71 -32.72
N ASN A 262 4.91 -6.88 -31.81
CA ASN A 262 3.83 -7.85 -31.97
C ASN A 262 2.58 -7.44 -31.16
N PHE A 263 1.40 -7.99 -31.46
CA PHE A 263 0.20 -7.82 -30.65
C PHE A 263 -0.66 -9.09 -30.66
N ASP A 264 -1.53 -9.21 -29.67
CA ASP A 264 -2.51 -10.28 -29.53
C ASP A 264 -3.86 -9.68 -29.12
N LEU A 265 -4.81 -9.67 -30.06
CA LEU A 265 -6.15 -9.11 -29.87
C LEU A 265 -7.06 -9.99 -28.99
N ILE A 266 -6.72 -11.27 -28.76
CA ILE A 266 -7.52 -12.13 -27.86
C ILE A 266 -7.17 -11.84 -26.39
N ARG A 267 -5.96 -11.31 -26.14
CA ARG A 267 -5.42 -11.06 -24.79
C ARG A 267 -5.21 -9.57 -24.49
N ASP A 268 -5.60 -8.70 -25.42
CA ASP A 268 -5.46 -7.23 -25.40
C ASP A 268 -4.07 -6.77 -25.01
N VAL A 269 -3.08 -7.33 -25.70
CA VAL A 269 -1.69 -7.09 -25.36
C VAL A 269 -0.87 -6.74 -26.59
N ALA A 270 -0.16 -5.64 -26.46
CA ALA A 270 0.90 -5.19 -27.35
C ALA A 270 2.25 -5.60 -26.78
N TYR A 271 3.17 -6.03 -27.64
CA TYR A 271 4.53 -6.42 -27.26
C TYR A 271 5.58 -5.60 -27.99
N SER A 272 6.60 -5.25 -27.23
CA SER A 272 7.93 -4.95 -27.76
C SER A 272 8.84 -6.10 -27.36
N LEU A 273 9.41 -6.78 -28.34
CA LEU A 273 10.21 -8.00 -28.15
C LEU A 273 11.59 -7.80 -28.76
N ASP A 274 12.59 -8.47 -28.22
CA ASP A 274 13.92 -8.53 -28.80
C ASP A 274 14.04 -9.72 -29.78
N SER A 275 14.72 -9.53 -30.92
CA SER A 275 14.78 -10.57 -31.97
C SER A 275 15.78 -11.68 -31.70
N ASP A 276 16.85 -11.42 -30.95
CA ASP A 276 17.95 -12.35 -30.72
C ASP A 276 18.28 -12.58 -29.23
N GLY A 277 17.57 -11.91 -28.34
CA GLY A 277 17.61 -11.99 -26.89
C GLY A 277 18.91 -11.45 -26.28
N ILE A 278 19.74 -10.73 -27.03
CA ILE A 278 21.05 -10.24 -26.56
C ILE A 278 21.23 -8.75 -26.85
N SER A 279 21.75 -8.04 -25.86
CA SER A 279 22.01 -6.61 -26.03
C SER A 279 23.48 -6.24 -26.09
N SER A 280 23.80 -5.34 -27.02
CA SER A 280 25.10 -4.68 -27.09
C SER A 280 25.29 -3.62 -26.00
N ASN A 281 24.22 -3.23 -25.29
CA ASN A 281 24.26 -2.28 -24.19
C ASN A 281 24.96 -2.87 -22.96
N ALA A 282 25.88 -2.11 -22.37
CA ALA A 282 26.68 -2.55 -21.23
C ALA A 282 25.83 -2.94 -20.00
N ALA A 283 24.64 -2.35 -19.81
CA ALA A 283 23.71 -2.67 -18.73
C ALA A 283 23.19 -4.13 -18.78
N PHE A 284 23.18 -4.73 -19.96
CA PHE A 284 22.76 -6.11 -20.21
C PHE A 284 23.92 -7.10 -20.25
N THR A 285 25.17 -6.67 -19.96
CA THR A 285 26.34 -7.56 -19.97
C THR A 285 26.13 -8.77 -19.06
N GLY A 286 26.04 -9.97 -19.65
CA GLY A 286 25.83 -11.22 -18.92
C GLY A 286 24.38 -11.52 -18.52
N ALA A 287 23.41 -10.77 -19.05
CA ALA A 287 21.97 -11.02 -18.91
C ALA A 287 21.31 -11.12 -20.29
N CYS A 288 20.22 -11.89 -20.36
CA CYS A 288 19.39 -11.95 -21.56
C CYS A 288 18.41 -10.76 -21.58
N VAL A 289 18.06 -10.30 -22.77
CA VAL A 289 17.04 -9.27 -22.95
C VAL A 289 15.65 -9.89 -22.75
N GLY A 290 14.82 -9.20 -21.99
CA GLY A 290 13.46 -9.63 -21.67
C GLY A 290 12.44 -9.21 -22.73
N ALA A 291 11.20 -9.02 -22.30
CA ALA A 291 10.11 -8.48 -23.13
C ALA A 291 9.38 -7.37 -22.37
N ALA A 292 8.83 -6.40 -23.11
CA ALA A 292 7.84 -5.47 -22.60
C ALA A 292 6.48 -5.81 -23.20
N ALA A 293 5.46 -5.83 -22.34
CA ALA A 293 4.07 -6.02 -22.74
C ALA A 293 3.23 -4.85 -22.22
N THR A 294 2.43 -4.23 -23.07
CA THR A 294 1.41 -3.25 -22.67
C THR A 294 0.05 -3.90 -22.81
N LEU A 295 -0.66 -3.97 -21.69
CA LEU A 295 -1.96 -4.58 -21.54
C LEU A 295 -3.01 -3.49 -21.52
N TYR A 296 -4.08 -3.65 -22.29
CA TYR A 296 -5.24 -2.78 -22.22
C TYR A 296 -6.21 -3.47 -21.27
N LEU A 297 -6.28 -2.94 -20.05
CA LEU A 297 -7.12 -3.50 -18.99
C LEU A 297 -8.55 -3.01 -19.15
N GLU A 298 -8.69 -1.77 -19.59
CA GLU A 298 -9.95 -1.10 -19.79
C GLU A 298 -9.91 -0.18 -21.00
N THR A 299 -10.95 -0.19 -21.82
CA THR A 299 -11.17 0.79 -22.89
C THR A 299 -12.49 1.55 -22.68
N PRO A 300 -12.68 2.72 -23.29
CA PRO A 300 -13.96 3.44 -23.23
C PRO A 300 -15.13 2.59 -23.70
N GLY A 301 -16.32 2.85 -23.16
CA GLY A 301 -17.50 2.01 -23.40
C GLY A 301 -18.58 2.59 -24.29
N ASN A 302 -19.54 1.74 -24.69
CA ASN A 302 -20.67 2.14 -25.51
C ASN A 302 -22.02 1.52 -25.09
N ALA A 303 -22.40 1.83 -23.85
CA ALA A 303 -23.67 1.51 -23.17
C ALA A 303 -25.01 1.66 -23.91
N VAL A 304 -25.04 2.22 -25.12
CA VAL A 304 -26.27 2.56 -25.85
C VAL A 304 -26.44 1.80 -27.15
N ASP A 305 -25.44 1.04 -27.60
CA ASP A 305 -25.50 0.32 -28.88
C ASP A 305 -26.13 -1.08 -28.81
N ARG A 306 -26.33 -1.60 -27.59
CA ARG A 306 -26.94 -2.91 -27.29
C ARG A 306 -26.06 -4.08 -27.74
N ILE A 307 -24.75 -3.87 -27.74
CA ILE A 307 -23.74 -4.85 -28.13
C ILE A 307 -22.75 -4.96 -26.97
N ASP A 308 -22.51 -6.18 -26.49
CA ASP A 308 -21.37 -6.45 -25.61
C ASP A 308 -20.10 -6.41 -26.47
N ASN A 309 -19.51 -5.23 -26.64
CA ASN A 309 -18.49 -4.99 -27.65
C ASN A 309 -17.21 -5.81 -27.41
N PHE A 310 -16.93 -6.20 -26.15
CA PHE A 310 -15.73 -6.96 -25.80
C PHE A 310 -15.94 -8.46 -25.61
N GLY A 311 -17.19 -8.90 -25.45
CA GLY A 311 -17.52 -10.28 -25.14
C GLY A 311 -17.11 -10.66 -23.72
N ASP A 312 -17.18 -9.72 -22.78
CA ASP A 312 -16.87 -9.95 -21.36
C ASP A 312 -18.10 -10.35 -20.54
N SER A 313 -19.30 -10.36 -21.14
CA SER A 313 -20.45 -11.03 -20.57
C SER A 313 -20.15 -12.53 -20.32
N PRO A 314 -20.49 -13.06 -19.12
CA PRO A 314 -20.34 -14.47 -18.83
C PRO A 314 -21.01 -15.38 -19.86
N GLU A 315 -20.32 -16.43 -20.32
CA GLU A 315 -20.76 -17.31 -21.42
C GLU A 315 -22.11 -18.04 -21.17
N PHE A 316 -22.56 -18.12 -19.91
CA PHE A 316 -23.88 -18.66 -19.53
C PHE A 316 -25.02 -17.64 -19.63
N LEU A 317 -24.69 -16.36 -19.84
CA LEU A 317 -25.60 -15.26 -20.12
C LEU A 317 -25.67 -14.95 -21.63
N ALA A 318 -24.99 -15.70 -22.51
CA ALA A 318 -24.75 -15.22 -23.87
C ALA A 318 -26.01 -15.24 -24.76
N GLY A 319 -26.56 -14.05 -24.99
CA GLY A 319 -27.48 -13.77 -26.10
C GLY A 319 -26.86 -14.07 -27.48
N PRO A 320 -27.60 -13.90 -28.58
CA PRO A 320 -27.13 -14.18 -29.93
C PRO A 320 -25.85 -13.41 -30.29
N LYS A 321 -24.91 -14.06 -30.98
CA LYS A 321 -23.67 -13.40 -31.44
C LYS A 321 -23.94 -12.45 -32.60
N VAL A 322 -23.29 -11.30 -32.60
CA VAL A 322 -23.25 -10.40 -33.76
C VAL A 322 -22.54 -11.11 -34.93
N THR A 323 -23.10 -10.95 -36.13
CA THR A 323 -22.61 -11.58 -37.35
C THR A 323 -22.52 -10.58 -38.49
N VAL A 324 -21.81 -10.95 -39.57
CA VAL A 324 -21.69 -10.12 -40.79
C VAL A 324 -23.03 -9.60 -41.29
N ALA A 325 -24.07 -10.40 -41.10
CA ALA A 325 -25.36 -10.06 -41.64
C ALA A 325 -26.07 -8.92 -40.91
N PHE A 326 -25.67 -8.56 -39.69
CA PHE A 326 -26.30 -7.48 -38.90
C PHE A 326 -25.99 -6.09 -39.43
N PHE A 327 -24.79 -5.84 -39.94
CA PHE A 327 -24.46 -4.55 -40.58
C PHE A 327 -24.74 -4.52 -42.10
N GLU A 328 -25.23 -5.61 -42.70
CA GLU A 328 -25.67 -5.65 -44.09
C GLU A 328 -27.15 -5.24 -44.22
N SER A 329 -27.50 -4.59 -45.34
CA SER A 329 -28.91 -4.26 -45.61
C SER A 329 -29.75 -5.51 -45.87
N ARG A 330 -30.60 -5.93 -44.92
CA ARG A 330 -31.64 -6.97 -45.12
C ARG A 330 -33.02 -6.41 -45.51
N SER A 331 -33.25 -5.12 -45.31
CA SER A 331 -34.53 -4.46 -45.56
C SER A 331 -34.60 -3.76 -46.94
N PRO A 332 -35.73 -3.81 -47.66
CA PRO A 332 -35.88 -3.08 -48.92
C PRO A 332 -35.87 -1.56 -48.73
N GLY A 333 -34.85 -0.87 -49.25
CA GLY A 333 -34.77 0.60 -49.26
C GLY A 333 -33.93 1.21 -48.13
N THR A 334 -33.28 0.40 -47.31
CA THR A 334 -32.27 0.81 -46.33
C THR A 334 -30.87 0.77 -46.94
N THR A 335 -29.96 1.58 -46.44
CA THR A 335 -28.51 1.39 -46.64
C THR A 335 -28.01 0.37 -45.63
N GLY A 336 -26.85 -0.27 -45.88
CA GLY A 336 -26.15 -0.96 -44.79
C GLY A 336 -25.63 0.03 -43.75
N GLU A 337 -25.00 -0.48 -42.70
CA GLU A 337 -24.53 0.34 -41.58
C GLU A 337 -23.38 1.29 -41.96
N ILE A 338 -23.39 2.48 -41.37
CA ILE A 338 -22.33 3.49 -41.47
C ILE A 338 -21.70 3.63 -40.08
N SER A 339 -20.58 2.94 -39.88
CA SER A 339 -19.83 2.94 -38.62
C SER A 339 -19.61 4.36 -38.03
N GLY A 340 -20.02 4.48 -36.76
CA GLY A 340 -19.74 5.60 -35.85
C GLY A 340 -20.64 6.82 -35.97
N ASP A 341 -21.75 6.79 -36.73
CA ASP A 341 -22.64 7.95 -36.87
C ASP A 341 -23.73 8.09 -35.78
N GLN A 342 -23.77 7.13 -34.85
CA GLN A 342 -24.69 6.93 -33.73
C GLN A 342 -26.13 6.73 -34.15
N ILE A 343 -26.34 6.09 -35.29
CA ILE A 343 -27.69 5.90 -35.84
C ILE A 343 -27.78 4.47 -36.35
N ASP A 344 -28.80 3.73 -35.90
CA ASP A 344 -29.21 2.47 -36.53
C ASP A 344 -29.64 2.71 -38.00
N ASN A 345 -28.70 2.59 -38.95
CA ASN A 345 -28.95 2.96 -40.35
C ASN A 345 -29.73 1.88 -41.11
N ASN A 346 -29.48 0.61 -40.76
CA ASN A 346 -30.09 -0.54 -41.42
C ASN A 346 -31.39 -1.01 -40.74
N HIS A 347 -31.77 -0.35 -39.65
CA HIS A 347 -32.95 -0.59 -38.85
C HIS A 347 -33.01 -2.02 -38.33
N ASN A 348 -31.97 -2.53 -37.68
CA ASN A 348 -31.97 -3.85 -37.03
C ASN A 348 -32.13 -3.77 -35.49
N GLY A 349 -32.04 -2.57 -34.90
CA GLY A 349 -32.12 -2.33 -33.47
C GLY A 349 -30.78 -2.31 -32.72
N LEU A 350 -29.65 -2.47 -33.44
CA LEU A 350 -28.29 -2.22 -32.99
C LEU A 350 -27.85 -0.84 -33.51
N ILE A 351 -26.87 -0.20 -32.85
CA ILE A 351 -26.37 1.13 -33.25
C ILE A 351 -24.90 1.03 -33.61
N ASP A 352 -24.50 1.66 -34.72
CA ASP A 352 -23.09 1.78 -35.13
C ASP A 352 -22.34 0.44 -35.28
N GLU A 353 -23.05 -0.66 -35.53
CA GLU A 353 -22.39 -1.95 -35.58
C GLU A 353 -21.52 -2.13 -36.83
N ASP A 354 -20.32 -2.70 -36.65
CA ASP A 354 -19.41 -2.91 -37.76
C ASP A 354 -18.58 -4.21 -37.63
N SER A 355 -17.61 -4.36 -38.53
CA SER A 355 -16.74 -5.53 -38.57
C SER A 355 -15.95 -5.81 -37.29
N THR A 356 -15.71 -4.83 -36.42
CA THR A 356 -15.04 -5.02 -35.13
C THR A 356 -15.94 -5.70 -34.10
N HIS A 357 -17.26 -5.67 -34.30
CA HIS A 357 -18.23 -6.38 -33.47
C HIS A 357 -18.41 -7.84 -33.88
N ILE A 358 -17.56 -8.38 -34.76
CA ILE A 358 -17.62 -9.79 -35.12
C ILE A 358 -16.59 -10.57 -34.28
N PRO A 359 -17.03 -11.61 -33.53
CA PRO A 359 -16.10 -12.50 -32.84
C PRO A 359 -15.06 -13.10 -33.79
N PHE A 360 -13.79 -13.09 -33.40
CA PHE A 360 -12.71 -13.75 -34.14
C PHE A 360 -11.96 -14.79 -33.28
N GLY A 361 -11.42 -15.83 -33.93
CA GLY A 361 -10.64 -16.86 -33.23
C GLY A 361 -11.43 -17.58 -32.13
N GLU A 362 -10.91 -17.56 -30.91
CA GLU A 362 -11.54 -18.13 -29.70
C GLU A 362 -12.16 -17.06 -28.79
N GLN A 363 -12.37 -15.82 -29.29
CA GLN A 363 -13.05 -14.76 -28.53
C GLN A 363 -14.43 -15.25 -28.08
N ARG A 364 -14.75 -15.06 -26.78
CA ARG A 364 -16.02 -15.50 -26.16
C ARG A 364 -17.23 -15.02 -26.95
N GLY A 365 -17.13 -13.79 -27.48
CA GLY A 365 -17.86 -13.28 -28.62
C GLY A 365 -18.71 -12.07 -28.28
N VAL A 366 -18.83 -11.16 -29.24
CA VAL A 366 -19.64 -9.94 -29.18
C VAL A 366 -21.12 -10.29 -29.28
N GLY A 367 -21.82 -10.27 -28.15
CA GLY A 367 -23.24 -10.58 -28.04
C GLY A 367 -24.12 -9.38 -28.36
N LEU A 368 -25.42 -9.61 -28.59
CA LEU A 368 -26.43 -8.54 -28.67
C LEU A 368 -27.55 -8.77 -27.66
N ALA A 369 -28.11 -7.68 -27.12
CA ALA A 369 -29.28 -7.75 -26.24
C ALA A 369 -30.55 -8.01 -27.05
N ASP A 370 -30.98 -9.27 -27.12
CA ASP A 370 -32.21 -9.70 -27.80
C ASP A 370 -33.47 -9.51 -26.94
N GLY A 371 -33.31 -9.30 -25.62
CA GLY A 371 -34.40 -9.11 -24.64
C GLY A 371 -35.16 -10.40 -24.31
N ILE A 372 -34.55 -11.57 -24.54
CA ILE A 372 -35.11 -12.91 -24.33
C ILE A 372 -34.33 -13.60 -23.22
N ASP A 373 -35.04 -14.31 -22.33
CA ASP A 373 -34.46 -15.15 -21.29
C ASP A 373 -33.96 -16.48 -21.89
N ASN A 374 -32.73 -16.49 -22.40
CA ASN A 374 -32.11 -17.67 -23.02
C ASN A 374 -31.55 -18.66 -21.99
N ASN A 375 -31.28 -18.23 -20.75
CA ASN A 375 -30.72 -19.07 -19.68
C ASN A 375 -31.76 -19.63 -18.68
N GLY A 376 -32.98 -19.09 -18.67
CA GLY A 376 -34.11 -19.50 -17.83
C GLY A 376 -34.10 -18.97 -16.40
N ASP A 377 -33.38 -17.88 -16.11
CA ASP A 377 -33.31 -17.23 -14.79
C ASP A 377 -34.17 -15.97 -14.66
N GLY A 378 -34.93 -15.63 -15.70
CA GLY A 378 -35.84 -14.49 -15.74
C GLY A 378 -36.93 -14.48 -14.64
N GLU A 379 -37.50 -13.30 -14.44
CA GLU A 379 -38.50 -13.05 -13.40
C GLU A 379 -39.73 -13.97 -13.50
N ALA A 380 -40.21 -14.42 -12.34
CA ALA A 380 -41.34 -15.33 -12.29
C ALA A 380 -42.61 -14.64 -12.79
N ARG A 381 -43.27 -15.28 -13.77
CA ARG A 381 -44.52 -14.80 -14.42
C ARG A 381 -44.33 -13.68 -15.44
N SER A 382 -43.10 -13.38 -15.84
CA SER A 382 -42.88 -12.57 -17.04
C SER A 382 -43.56 -13.21 -18.26
N PRO A 383 -43.98 -12.39 -19.23
CA PRO A 383 -44.65 -12.88 -20.41
C PRO A 383 -43.69 -13.73 -21.25
N THR A 384 -44.25 -14.70 -21.97
CA THR A 384 -43.46 -15.68 -22.73
C THR A 384 -43.70 -15.57 -24.23
N ILE A 385 -42.68 -15.91 -25.01
CA ILE A 385 -42.75 -15.92 -26.47
C ILE A 385 -43.72 -17.01 -26.92
N THR A 386 -44.76 -16.62 -27.65
CA THR A 386 -45.78 -17.52 -28.20
C THR A 386 -45.54 -17.78 -29.68
N GLN A 387 -46.12 -18.87 -30.21
CA GLN A 387 -46.10 -19.13 -31.66
C GLN A 387 -46.67 -17.97 -32.49
N ALA A 388 -47.58 -17.18 -31.92
CA ALA A 388 -48.12 -16.01 -32.59
C ALA A 388 -47.08 -14.88 -32.73
N ILE A 389 -46.25 -14.67 -31.70
CA ILE A 389 -45.13 -13.72 -31.71
C ILE A 389 -44.11 -14.13 -32.77
N ILE A 390 -43.68 -15.40 -32.78
CA ILE A 390 -42.72 -15.94 -33.77
C ILE A 390 -43.24 -15.75 -35.21
N ASN A 391 -44.52 -16.07 -35.45
CA ASN A 391 -45.10 -15.90 -36.78
C ASN A 391 -45.21 -14.43 -37.21
N GLN A 392 -45.37 -13.50 -36.26
CA GLN A 392 -45.36 -12.06 -36.53
C GLN A 392 -43.95 -11.57 -36.83
N ALA A 393 -42.97 -11.95 -36.00
CA ALA A 393 -41.56 -11.60 -36.16
C ALA A 393 -41.01 -12.06 -37.51
N ALA A 394 -41.40 -13.25 -37.98
CA ALA A 394 -41.05 -13.78 -39.31
C ALA A 394 -41.49 -12.91 -40.51
N THR A 395 -42.30 -11.87 -40.30
CA THR A 395 -42.67 -10.88 -41.33
C THR A 395 -41.72 -9.67 -41.41
N ASP A 396 -40.77 -9.57 -40.50
CA ASP A 396 -39.69 -8.59 -40.46
C ASP A 396 -38.38 -9.21 -40.99
N ALA A 397 -37.56 -8.44 -41.70
CA ALA A 397 -36.32 -8.92 -42.31
C ALA A 397 -35.24 -9.32 -41.28
N TRP A 398 -35.36 -8.78 -40.07
CA TRP A 398 -34.47 -9.00 -38.93
C TRP A 398 -35.11 -9.87 -37.84
N LEU A 399 -36.27 -10.48 -38.13
CA LEU A 399 -37.07 -11.27 -37.16
C LEU A 399 -37.39 -10.49 -35.88
N ARG A 400 -37.61 -9.19 -36.00
CA ARG A 400 -37.92 -8.31 -34.85
C ARG A 400 -39.37 -8.40 -34.43
N TRP A 401 -39.63 -8.26 -33.12
CA TRP A 401 -40.99 -8.16 -32.58
C TRP A 401 -41.18 -6.92 -31.70
N PRO A 402 -42.25 -6.11 -31.89
CA PRO A 402 -43.20 -6.12 -33.01
C PRO A 402 -42.55 -5.95 -34.40
N PRO A 403 -43.12 -6.50 -35.49
CA PRO A 403 -42.47 -6.49 -36.81
C PRO A 403 -42.56 -5.12 -37.52
N ASN A 404 -41.50 -4.75 -38.25
CA ASN A 404 -41.33 -3.51 -39.02
C ASN A 404 -41.65 -2.21 -38.24
N PRO A 405 -41.06 -2.03 -37.05
CA PRO A 405 -41.37 -0.93 -36.14
C PRO A 405 -41.11 0.47 -36.68
N GLU A 406 -40.15 0.60 -37.61
CA GLU A 406 -39.86 1.85 -38.29
C GLU A 406 -41.08 2.39 -39.09
N ARG A 407 -42.07 1.51 -39.36
CA ARG A 407 -43.32 1.83 -40.06
C ARG A 407 -44.48 2.12 -39.11
N ASP A 408 -44.34 1.88 -37.82
CA ASP A 408 -45.39 2.08 -36.82
C ASP A 408 -45.51 3.56 -36.39
N THR A 409 -45.88 4.40 -37.35
CA THR A 409 -46.04 5.83 -37.12
C THR A 409 -47.21 6.17 -36.19
N THR A 410 -48.09 5.22 -35.89
CA THR A 410 -49.26 5.38 -35.02
C THR A 410 -48.91 5.39 -33.54
N PHE A 411 -48.01 4.50 -33.11
CA PHE A 411 -47.54 4.47 -31.72
C PHE A 411 -46.55 5.61 -31.43
N TRP A 412 -45.71 5.96 -32.41
CA TRP A 412 -44.65 6.97 -32.26
C TRP A 412 -45.08 8.43 -32.54
N ALA A 413 -46.37 8.69 -32.76
CA ALA A 413 -46.86 10.03 -33.10
C ALA A 413 -46.92 11.00 -31.89
N GLY A 414 -45.81 11.71 -31.62
CA GLY A 414 -45.76 12.78 -30.62
C GLY A 414 -44.36 13.34 -30.34
N ASN A 415 -43.96 14.37 -31.09
CA ASN A 415 -42.90 15.34 -30.74
C ASN A 415 -41.42 14.89 -30.59
N ASN A 416 -40.95 13.84 -31.27
CA ASN A 416 -39.52 13.76 -31.63
C ASN A 416 -39.33 12.94 -32.92
N THR A 417 -38.81 13.58 -33.97
CA THR A 417 -38.51 12.91 -35.25
C THR A 417 -37.24 12.07 -35.23
N ASN A 418 -36.46 12.11 -34.14
CA ASN A 418 -35.23 11.33 -33.99
C ASN A 418 -35.47 9.93 -33.40
N PHE A 419 -36.62 9.66 -32.78
CA PHE A 419 -36.97 8.36 -32.19
C PHE A 419 -37.38 7.28 -33.22
N ARG A 420 -37.06 7.47 -34.51
CA ARG A 420 -37.30 6.45 -35.54
C ARG A 420 -36.15 5.45 -35.54
N GLY A 421 -36.07 4.61 -34.51
CA GLY A 421 -35.04 3.56 -34.41
C GLY A 421 -34.61 3.22 -32.98
N GLU A 422 -34.85 4.10 -32.00
CA GLU A 422 -34.37 3.96 -30.63
C GLU A 422 -35.35 3.12 -29.77
N SER A 423 -35.33 1.80 -30.06
CA SER A 423 -35.57 0.61 -29.23
C SER A 423 -36.83 0.47 -28.35
N VAL A 424 -37.76 -0.41 -28.75
CA VAL A 424 -37.91 -1.73 -28.08
C VAL A 424 -38.34 -2.77 -29.10
N HIS A 425 -37.45 -3.72 -29.41
CA HIS A 425 -37.79 -4.98 -30.07
C HIS A 425 -37.05 -6.14 -29.43
N LEU A 426 -37.71 -7.30 -29.45
CA LEU A 426 -37.02 -8.57 -29.42
C LEU A 426 -36.36 -8.78 -30.78
N ILE A 427 -35.10 -9.20 -30.82
CA ILE A 427 -34.32 -9.39 -32.04
C ILE A 427 -34.15 -10.88 -32.29
N ASP A 428 -34.05 -11.29 -33.57
CA ASP A 428 -33.81 -12.68 -33.98
C ASP A 428 -34.82 -13.72 -33.44
N VAL A 429 -36.07 -13.31 -33.22
CA VAL A 429 -37.09 -14.17 -32.60
C VAL A 429 -37.44 -15.36 -33.50
N ALA A 430 -37.10 -16.57 -33.05
CA ALA A 430 -37.21 -17.79 -33.83
C ALA A 430 -37.92 -18.93 -33.05
N THR A 431 -37.91 -20.15 -33.60
CA THR A 431 -38.72 -21.27 -33.06
C THR A 431 -38.13 -21.83 -31.76
N GLU A 432 -36.82 -21.70 -31.61
CA GLU A 432 -36.01 -21.99 -30.44
C GLU A 432 -36.39 -21.16 -29.21
N ASP A 433 -37.02 -20.00 -29.40
CA ASP A 433 -37.39 -19.09 -28.31
C ASP A 433 -38.79 -19.35 -27.76
N LEU A 434 -39.50 -20.34 -28.32
CA LEU A 434 -40.85 -20.68 -27.90
C LEU A 434 -40.90 -20.99 -26.38
N ALA A 435 -41.77 -20.27 -25.68
CA ALA A 435 -41.99 -20.36 -24.23
C ALA A 435 -40.85 -19.81 -23.33
N LYS A 436 -39.81 -19.19 -23.88
CA LYS A 436 -38.88 -18.36 -23.10
C LYS A 436 -39.56 -17.07 -22.65
N ALA A 437 -39.18 -16.55 -21.48
CA ALA A 437 -39.64 -15.25 -21.01
C ALA A 437 -39.01 -14.11 -21.83
N TYR A 438 -39.65 -12.94 -21.89
CA TYR A 438 -39.09 -11.76 -22.52
C TYR A 438 -39.34 -10.51 -21.68
N LYS A 439 -38.47 -9.51 -21.82
CA LYS A 439 -38.44 -8.32 -20.98
C LYS A 439 -39.64 -7.43 -21.29
N ASP A 440 -40.54 -7.24 -20.33
CA ASP A 440 -41.77 -6.44 -20.49
C ASP A 440 -41.77 -5.12 -19.72
N ASN A 441 -40.74 -4.92 -18.90
CA ASN A 441 -40.47 -3.74 -18.08
C ASN A 441 -41.44 -3.58 -16.87
N ILE A 442 -42.06 -4.67 -16.40
CA ILE A 442 -43.05 -4.70 -15.30
C ILE A 442 -42.71 -5.78 -14.26
N ASP A 443 -42.77 -5.44 -12.98
CA ASP A 443 -42.45 -6.33 -11.84
C ASP A 443 -43.60 -7.32 -11.60
N ASN A 444 -43.56 -8.44 -12.31
CA ASN A 444 -44.65 -9.40 -12.44
C ASN A 444 -44.93 -10.21 -11.18
N ASP A 445 -43.97 -10.36 -10.29
CA ASP A 445 -44.12 -11.05 -9.01
C ASP A 445 -44.12 -10.13 -7.78
N SER A 446 -43.87 -8.83 -7.97
CA SER A 446 -43.81 -7.80 -6.93
C SER A 446 -42.67 -8.00 -5.93
N SER A 447 -41.55 -8.56 -6.40
CA SER A 447 -40.35 -8.81 -5.60
C SER A 447 -39.55 -7.54 -5.31
N SER A 448 -39.65 -6.51 -6.16
CA SER A 448 -38.84 -5.30 -6.03
C SER A 448 -39.06 -4.55 -4.70
N SER A 449 -37.96 -4.16 -4.05
CA SER A 449 -37.98 -3.28 -2.87
C SER A 449 -37.97 -1.77 -3.22
N ALA A 450 -37.69 -1.41 -4.48
CA ALA A 450 -37.50 -0.01 -4.92
C ALA A 450 -38.79 0.82 -4.91
N ASN A 451 -38.67 2.13 -4.66
CA ASN A 451 -39.81 3.05 -4.67
C ASN A 451 -40.12 3.52 -6.09
N LEU A 452 -40.79 2.66 -6.86
CA LEU A 452 -41.05 2.89 -8.29
C LEU A 452 -42.49 3.29 -8.60
N PRO A 453 -42.71 3.93 -9.76
CA PRO A 453 -44.05 4.17 -10.29
C PRO A 453 -44.85 2.87 -10.42
N LEU A 454 -46.17 2.96 -10.21
CA LEU A 454 -47.08 1.83 -10.31
C LEU A 454 -47.90 1.88 -11.59
N VAL A 455 -48.12 0.72 -12.22
CA VAL A 455 -49.01 0.60 -13.38
C VAL A 455 -50.42 0.99 -12.95
N THR A 456 -51.01 1.95 -13.65
CA THR A 456 -52.33 2.48 -13.34
C THR A 456 -53.39 1.94 -14.28
N GLN A 457 -54.66 1.98 -13.86
CA GLN A 457 -55.78 1.64 -14.73
C GLN A 457 -55.84 2.50 -16.01
N ALA A 458 -55.33 3.73 -15.95
CA ALA A 458 -55.25 4.62 -17.11
C ALA A 458 -54.21 4.14 -18.13
N MET A 459 -53.09 3.58 -17.67
CA MET A 459 -52.07 2.98 -18.55
C MET A 459 -52.62 1.77 -19.28
N VAL A 460 -53.29 0.86 -18.56
CA VAL A 460 -53.96 -0.32 -19.16
C VAL A 460 -55.00 0.11 -20.19
N ALA A 461 -55.81 1.14 -19.88
CA ALA A 461 -56.80 1.65 -20.82
C ALA A 461 -56.17 2.29 -22.07
N ALA A 462 -55.00 2.93 -21.94
CA ALA A 462 -54.27 3.50 -23.06
C ALA A 462 -53.62 2.41 -23.94
N ALA A 463 -53.02 1.39 -23.30
CA ALA A 463 -52.41 0.25 -23.97
C ALA A 463 -53.42 -0.64 -24.70
N ALA A 464 -54.67 -0.72 -24.21
CA ALA A 464 -55.70 -1.61 -24.78
C ALA A 464 -56.04 -1.35 -26.26
N SER A 465 -55.73 -0.15 -26.80
CA SER A 465 -55.93 0.16 -28.22
C SER A 465 -54.76 -0.25 -29.12
N ASP A 466 -53.62 -0.61 -28.54
CA ASP A 466 -52.43 -1.08 -29.26
C ASP A 466 -52.51 -2.61 -29.45
N PRO A 467 -52.26 -3.14 -30.66
CA PRO A 467 -52.31 -4.60 -30.91
C PRO A 467 -51.33 -5.43 -30.08
N TYR A 468 -50.28 -4.79 -29.55
CA TYR A 468 -49.24 -5.42 -28.74
C TYR A 468 -49.34 -4.99 -27.26
N LYS A 469 -50.44 -4.31 -26.88
CA LYS A 469 -50.68 -3.73 -25.55
C LYS A 469 -49.52 -2.87 -25.02
N ARG A 470 -48.86 -2.12 -25.89
CA ARG A 470 -47.72 -1.29 -25.48
C ARG A 470 -48.16 -0.03 -24.77
N TYR A 471 -47.35 0.40 -23.79
CA TYR A 471 -47.47 1.72 -23.16
C TYR A 471 -46.11 2.43 -23.15
N ARG A 472 -46.01 3.58 -23.82
CA ARG A 472 -44.82 4.42 -23.76
C ARG A 472 -44.83 5.25 -22.49
N VAL A 473 -43.78 5.13 -21.68
CA VAL A 473 -43.63 5.93 -20.48
C VAL A 473 -43.34 7.40 -20.89
N PRO A 474 -44.13 8.39 -20.43
CA PRO A 474 -43.94 9.77 -20.84
C PRO A 474 -42.58 10.34 -20.41
N GLY A 475 -41.85 10.93 -21.36
CA GLY A 475 -40.57 11.61 -21.09
C GLY A 475 -39.33 10.71 -21.16
N THR A 476 -39.49 9.43 -21.51
CA THR A 476 -38.42 8.41 -21.51
C THR A 476 -38.41 7.62 -22.83
N SER A 477 -37.40 6.77 -23.04
CA SER A 477 -37.38 5.76 -24.11
C SER A 477 -38.12 4.46 -23.74
N VAL A 478 -38.42 4.23 -22.45
CA VAL A 478 -39.08 3.00 -21.97
C VAL A 478 -40.47 2.76 -22.58
N VAL A 479 -40.69 1.52 -23.02
CA VAL A 479 -41.99 0.98 -23.43
C VAL A 479 -42.30 -0.26 -22.59
N LEU A 480 -43.47 -0.27 -21.97
CA LEU A 480 -44.02 -1.44 -21.27
C LEU A 480 -44.75 -2.34 -22.25
N TYR A 481 -44.55 -3.65 -22.16
CA TYR A 481 -45.19 -4.66 -23.02
C TYR A 481 -46.24 -5.47 -22.24
N ASP A 482 -47.15 -6.10 -22.98
CA ASP A 482 -48.28 -6.90 -22.46
C ASP A 482 -49.18 -6.23 -21.40
N VAL A 483 -49.15 -4.90 -21.29
CA VAL A 483 -49.81 -4.14 -20.21
C VAL A 483 -51.31 -4.49 -20.09
N GLY A 484 -51.64 -5.23 -19.03
CA GLY A 484 -52.93 -5.84 -18.79
C GLY A 484 -53.57 -5.44 -17.46
N ALA A 485 -54.76 -5.97 -17.21
CA ALA A 485 -55.47 -5.69 -15.95
C ALA A 485 -54.79 -6.35 -14.74
N GLU A 486 -54.06 -7.43 -15.00
CA GLU A 486 -53.17 -8.17 -14.12
C GLU A 486 -52.01 -7.33 -13.59
N ASP A 487 -51.65 -6.23 -14.27
CA ASP A 487 -50.50 -5.41 -13.90
C ASP A 487 -50.85 -4.22 -13.02
N VAL A 488 -52.13 -3.90 -12.85
CA VAL A 488 -52.55 -2.74 -12.07
C VAL A 488 -52.03 -2.83 -10.64
N GLY A 489 -51.20 -1.86 -10.24
CA GLY A 489 -50.57 -1.81 -8.93
C GLY A 489 -49.21 -2.50 -8.82
N LYS A 490 -48.73 -3.18 -9.87
CA LYS A 490 -47.34 -3.61 -10.01
C LYS A 490 -46.43 -2.42 -10.30
N LYS A 491 -45.13 -2.55 -10.00
CA LYS A 491 -44.11 -1.54 -10.28
C LYS A 491 -43.62 -1.65 -11.73
N TYR A 492 -43.13 -0.55 -12.29
CA TYR A 492 -42.54 -0.52 -13.64
C TYR A 492 -41.37 0.47 -13.73
N ILE A 493 -40.49 0.26 -14.71
CA ILE A 493 -39.30 1.10 -14.95
C ILE A 493 -39.62 2.41 -15.68
N ASN A 494 -38.91 3.50 -15.35
CA ASN A 494 -39.18 4.84 -15.89
C ASN A 494 -37.93 5.63 -16.33
N ARG A 495 -36.79 4.98 -16.60
CA ARG A 495 -35.58 5.62 -17.17
C ARG A 495 -35.01 4.74 -18.29
N ASP A 496 -34.32 5.36 -19.23
CA ASP A 496 -33.90 4.85 -20.54
C ASP A 496 -33.11 3.52 -20.53
N GLY A 497 -33.78 2.39 -20.30
CA GLY A 497 -33.26 1.03 -20.52
C GLY A 497 -32.50 0.40 -19.36
N LEU A 498 -32.02 1.18 -18.39
CA LEU A 498 -31.29 0.72 -17.21
C LEU A 498 -31.89 1.32 -15.92
N VAL A 499 -32.59 0.49 -15.14
CA VAL A 499 -32.91 0.75 -13.72
C VAL A 499 -33.04 -0.60 -13.01
N VAL A 500 -32.16 -0.82 -12.03
CA VAL A 500 -32.37 -1.80 -10.97
C VAL A 500 -33.63 -1.44 -10.20
N ALA A 501 -34.61 -2.23 -10.51
CA ALA A 501 -35.36 -2.94 -9.52
C ALA A 501 -35.49 -4.37 -10.04
N ASP A 502 -35.81 -5.32 -9.17
CA ASP A 502 -36.09 -6.72 -9.50
C ASP A 502 -37.29 -6.94 -10.46
N ILE A 503 -37.57 -5.99 -11.35
CA ILE A 503 -38.72 -5.91 -12.25
C ILE A 503 -38.65 -6.98 -13.34
N ASP A 504 -37.45 -7.32 -13.84
CA ASP A 504 -37.26 -8.33 -14.91
C ASP A 504 -35.81 -8.86 -14.93
N ASN A 505 -35.16 -8.95 -13.76
CA ASN A 505 -33.76 -9.39 -13.65
C ASN A 505 -33.58 -10.79 -14.29
N GLY A 506 -32.48 -10.98 -15.02
CA GLY A 506 -32.16 -12.23 -15.73
C GLY A 506 -32.64 -12.31 -17.18
N ILE A 507 -33.56 -11.44 -17.60
CA ILE A 507 -34.08 -11.45 -18.99
C ILE A 507 -33.23 -10.60 -19.95
N ASP A 508 -32.49 -9.63 -19.42
CA ASP A 508 -31.48 -8.91 -20.20
C ASP A 508 -30.13 -9.54 -19.93
N GLU A 509 -29.66 -10.29 -20.92
CA GLU A 509 -28.54 -11.19 -20.84
C GLU A 509 -27.17 -10.50 -20.93
N MET A 510 -27.17 -9.19 -21.16
CA MET A 510 -25.94 -8.40 -21.17
C MET A 510 -25.67 -7.80 -19.79
N ALA A 511 -24.58 -8.25 -19.17
CA ALA A 511 -24.04 -7.69 -17.93
C ALA A 511 -23.02 -6.59 -18.26
N GLY A 512 -22.93 -5.55 -17.41
CA GLY A 512 -21.87 -4.55 -17.52
C GLY A 512 -22.11 -3.39 -18.49
N GLU A 513 -23.35 -3.15 -18.93
CA GLU A 513 -23.62 -2.19 -19.99
C GLU A 513 -23.38 -0.72 -19.61
N SER A 514 -23.19 -0.33 -18.34
CA SER A 514 -23.03 1.10 -18.02
C SER A 514 -22.46 1.38 -16.64
N ARG A 515 -21.51 2.33 -16.60
CA ARG A 515 -20.87 2.85 -15.38
C ARG A 515 -21.42 4.18 -14.88
N ASN A 516 -22.60 4.56 -15.35
CA ASN A 516 -23.18 5.86 -15.03
C ASN A 516 -24.68 5.81 -14.74
N ASN A 517 -25.15 4.63 -14.36
CA ASN A 517 -26.56 4.37 -14.17
C ASN A 517 -26.96 4.38 -12.68
N GLY A 518 -26.02 4.22 -11.73
CA GLY A 518 -26.27 4.18 -10.28
C GLY A 518 -26.66 2.79 -9.78
N ILE A 519 -26.26 1.73 -10.49
CA ILE A 519 -26.73 0.36 -10.32
C ILE A 519 -25.53 -0.53 -10.06
N ASP A 520 -25.67 -1.41 -9.06
CA ASP A 520 -24.80 -2.57 -8.87
C ASP A 520 -25.26 -3.69 -9.83
N ASN A 521 -24.54 -3.85 -10.93
CA ASN A 521 -24.93 -4.69 -12.06
C ASN A 521 -24.65 -6.19 -11.83
N ASP A 522 -23.62 -6.53 -11.05
CA ASP A 522 -23.19 -7.91 -10.80
C ASP A 522 -23.53 -8.42 -9.38
N GLY A 523 -23.98 -7.53 -8.50
CA GLY A 523 -24.48 -7.82 -7.17
C GLY A 523 -23.39 -7.99 -6.11
N ASP A 524 -22.18 -7.48 -6.34
CA ASP A 524 -21.03 -7.64 -5.45
C ASP A 524 -20.93 -6.56 -4.35
N TRP A 525 -21.69 -5.46 -4.46
CA TRP A 525 -21.74 -4.40 -3.45
C TRP A 525 -22.32 -4.92 -2.12
N ASN A 526 -21.55 -4.74 -1.04
CA ASN A 526 -21.89 -5.25 0.28
C ASN A 526 -22.26 -4.13 1.27
N PRO A 527 -23.53 -4.02 1.71
CA PRO A 527 -23.97 -2.96 2.63
C PRO A 527 -23.29 -2.99 4.01
N LEU A 528 -22.55 -4.04 4.38
CA LEU A 528 -21.81 -4.09 5.64
C LEU A 528 -20.36 -3.58 5.51
N LEU A 529 -19.82 -3.55 4.30
CA LEU A 529 -18.41 -3.25 4.02
C LEU A 529 -18.25 -1.98 3.17
N ASP A 530 -19.13 -1.79 2.20
CA ASP A 530 -18.98 -0.82 1.11
C ASP A 530 -19.86 0.43 1.30
N ASP A 531 -20.79 0.41 2.26
CA ASP A 531 -21.66 1.54 2.64
C ASP A 531 -20.87 2.63 3.41
N VAL A 532 -19.97 3.31 2.69
CA VAL A 532 -18.97 4.26 3.21
C VAL A 532 -19.20 5.70 2.76
N GLY A 533 -20.27 5.97 2.01
CA GLY A 533 -20.63 7.29 1.53
C GLY A 533 -19.91 7.77 0.27
N LEU A 534 -20.35 8.92 -0.23
CA LEU A 534 -19.91 9.57 -1.45
C LEU A 534 -18.40 9.87 -1.48
N ASP A 535 -17.79 10.19 -0.35
CA ASP A 535 -16.36 10.49 -0.22
C ASP A 535 -15.46 9.24 -0.18
N GLY A 536 -16.06 8.04 -0.21
CA GLY A 536 -15.37 6.75 -0.24
C GLY A 536 -14.70 6.40 1.09
N ALA A 537 -15.06 7.05 2.20
CA ALA A 537 -14.38 6.88 3.48
C ALA A 537 -15.35 6.74 4.65
N ALA A 538 -15.34 5.55 5.28
CA ALA A 538 -16.14 5.30 6.47
C ALA A 538 -15.83 6.25 7.64
N GLY A 539 -16.87 6.64 8.37
CA GLY A 539 -16.83 7.45 9.58
C GLY A 539 -16.77 8.96 9.35
N THR A 540 -17.03 9.43 8.13
CA THR A 540 -17.01 10.86 7.74
C THR A 540 -18.37 11.55 7.90
N ASN A 541 -19.46 10.77 7.97
CA ASN A 541 -20.87 11.19 8.03
C ASN A 541 -21.28 12.03 6.81
N ASP A 542 -20.76 11.67 5.64
CA ASP A 542 -21.12 12.29 4.37
C ASP A 542 -22.38 11.62 3.76
N PRO A 543 -22.98 12.18 2.69
CA PRO A 543 -24.17 11.61 2.07
C PRO A 543 -23.90 10.22 1.47
N GLY A 544 -24.80 9.27 1.72
CA GLY A 544 -24.68 7.87 1.28
C GLY A 544 -24.34 6.93 2.44
N GLU A 545 -23.52 7.38 3.39
CA GLU A 545 -22.98 6.51 4.45
C GLU A 545 -24.05 5.93 5.41
N LEU A 546 -23.97 4.62 5.65
CA LEU A 546 -24.82 3.81 6.53
C LEU A 546 -26.32 3.88 6.16
N ASP A 547 -26.65 4.12 4.90
CA ASP A 547 -28.04 4.20 4.42
C ASP A 547 -28.56 2.88 3.81
N GLY A 548 -27.67 1.90 3.64
CA GLY A 548 -27.92 0.57 3.12
C GLY A 548 -28.14 0.52 1.61
N LYS A 549 -27.66 1.52 0.86
CA LYS A 549 -27.79 1.58 -0.61
C LYS A 549 -26.48 2.02 -1.26
N PRO A 550 -26.16 1.49 -2.45
CA PRO A 550 -24.98 1.90 -3.19
C PRO A 550 -25.05 3.36 -3.61
N THR A 551 -23.96 4.09 -3.39
CA THR A 551 -23.78 5.50 -3.74
C THR A 551 -22.62 5.68 -4.71
N SER A 552 -22.91 5.79 -6.00
CA SER A 552 -21.90 5.68 -7.06
C SER A 552 -21.01 6.88 -7.34
N GLY A 553 -21.33 8.07 -6.82
CA GLY A 553 -20.61 9.30 -7.14
C GLY A 553 -20.74 9.80 -8.60
N VAL A 554 -21.52 9.12 -9.45
CA VAL A 554 -21.77 9.52 -10.84
C VAL A 554 -22.34 10.93 -10.93
N GLY A 555 -21.83 11.71 -11.88
CA GLY A 555 -22.22 13.12 -12.06
C GLY A 555 -21.62 14.08 -11.02
N THR A 556 -20.77 13.58 -10.13
CA THR A 556 -20.04 14.39 -9.13
C THR A 556 -18.53 14.27 -9.33
N ASP A 557 -17.77 15.15 -8.67
CA ASP A 557 -16.30 15.06 -8.60
C ASP A 557 -15.82 14.05 -7.53
N PHE A 558 -16.72 13.35 -6.86
CA PHE A 558 -16.40 12.31 -5.87
C PHE A 558 -16.34 10.92 -6.51
N PRO A 559 -15.56 10.00 -5.94
CA PRO A 559 -15.47 8.64 -6.45
C PRO A 559 -16.74 7.84 -6.22
N GLY A 560 -17.45 8.04 -5.09
CA GLY A 560 -18.50 7.13 -4.65
C GLY A 560 -17.96 6.06 -3.69
N GLU A 561 -18.83 5.12 -3.36
CA GLU A 561 -18.54 3.91 -2.59
C GLU A 561 -17.77 2.88 -3.43
N PRO A 562 -17.04 1.92 -2.83
CA PRO A 562 -16.44 0.77 -3.53
C PRO A 562 -17.50 -0.10 -4.22
N ASN A 563 -17.10 -0.92 -5.21
CA ASN A 563 -17.94 -1.92 -5.86
C ASN A 563 -19.25 -1.33 -6.45
N ILE A 564 -19.19 -0.12 -7.02
CA ILE A 564 -20.31 0.50 -7.76
C ILE A 564 -19.80 1.47 -8.84
N ASP A 565 -20.35 1.39 -10.06
CA ASP A 565 -20.14 2.25 -11.24
C ASP A 565 -18.68 2.73 -11.46
N LYS A 566 -18.30 3.86 -10.84
CA LYS A 566 -17.00 4.51 -11.02
C LYS A 566 -15.89 3.71 -10.37
N THR A 567 -16.17 2.99 -9.31
CA THR A 567 -15.15 2.24 -8.57
C THR A 567 -15.13 0.77 -8.94
N ASP A 568 -16.19 0.26 -9.56
CA ASP A 568 -16.30 -1.11 -10.04
C ASP A 568 -15.95 -1.19 -11.52
N VAL A 569 -14.94 -1.99 -11.86
CA VAL A 569 -14.49 -2.18 -13.24
C VAL A 569 -15.32 -3.21 -14.01
N SER A 570 -16.10 -4.05 -13.31
CA SER A 570 -16.91 -5.11 -13.89
C SER A 570 -18.15 -4.55 -14.62
N GLU A 571 -18.56 -3.32 -14.29
CA GLU A 571 -19.73 -2.65 -14.87
C GLU A 571 -19.42 -1.87 -16.16
N ALA A 572 -18.23 -2.05 -16.72
CA ALA A 572 -17.77 -1.35 -17.90
C ALA A 572 -17.94 -2.20 -19.16
N ASP A 573 -18.88 -1.86 -20.02
CA ASP A 573 -18.95 -2.40 -21.39
C ASP A 573 -17.83 -1.77 -22.21
N GLN A 574 -16.83 -2.56 -22.57
CA GLN A 574 -15.62 -2.06 -23.21
C GLN A 574 -15.68 -2.25 -24.73
N ILE A 575 -15.22 -1.26 -25.51
CA ILE A 575 -15.20 -1.43 -26.98
C ILE A 575 -14.04 -2.34 -27.44
N GLY A 576 -12.96 -2.40 -26.66
CA GLY A 576 -11.75 -3.15 -26.98
C GLY A 576 -10.83 -2.49 -28.01
N LEU A 577 -9.86 -3.30 -28.48
CA LEU A 577 -8.84 -2.87 -29.43
C LEU A 577 -9.34 -2.93 -30.87
N THR A 578 -9.49 -1.77 -31.51
CA THR A 578 -10.07 -1.70 -32.86
C THR A 578 -9.10 -1.25 -33.95
N ASN A 579 -7.92 -0.73 -33.57
CA ASN A 579 -6.86 -0.36 -34.50
C ASN A 579 -5.48 -0.54 -33.86
N VAL A 580 -4.55 -1.16 -34.60
CA VAL A 580 -3.13 -1.31 -34.22
C VAL A 580 -2.24 -0.98 -35.41
N GLN A 581 -1.40 0.06 -35.28
CA GLN A 581 -0.41 0.48 -36.28
C GLN A 581 1.01 0.51 -35.71
N TYR A 582 1.98 0.29 -36.60
CA TYR A 582 3.41 0.44 -36.30
C TYR A 582 4.06 1.33 -37.35
N LEU A 583 4.87 2.26 -36.88
CA LEU A 583 5.63 3.17 -37.74
C LEU A 583 7.07 3.22 -37.27
N ALA A 584 8.03 3.33 -38.19
CA ALA A 584 9.43 3.45 -37.81
C ALA A 584 9.63 4.68 -36.90
N ALA A 585 10.46 4.54 -35.87
CA ALA A 585 10.73 5.61 -34.92
C ALA A 585 11.15 6.90 -35.64
N GLY A 586 10.51 8.01 -35.28
CA GLY A 586 10.77 9.32 -35.90
C GLY A 586 10.20 9.52 -37.31
N ALA A 587 9.37 8.60 -37.82
CA ALA A 587 8.66 8.77 -39.10
C ALA A 587 7.64 9.92 -39.08
N ILE A 588 7.12 10.28 -37.90
CA ILE A 588 6.13 11.35 -37.74
C ILE A 588 6.81 12.62 -37.23
N ASN A 589 6.60 13.74 -37.93
CA ASN A 589 6.85 15.07 -37.36
C ASN A 589 5.59 15.59 -36.65
N PHE A 590 5.45 15.27 -35.37
CA PHE A 590 4.26 15.58 -34.57
C PHE A 590 3.84 17.07 -34.62
N SER A 591 4.81 17.99 -34.71
CA SER A 591 4.52 19.43 -34.76
C SER A 591 3.95 19.90 -36.10
N GLN A 592 4.21 19.20 -37.20
CA GLN A 592 3.83 19.62 -38.56
C GLN A 592 2.69 18.79 -39.14
N THR A 593 2.60 17.51 -38.77
CA THR A 593 1.58 16.58 -39.26
C THR A 593 0.17 17.09 -38.91
N ALA A 594 -0.75 17.01 -39.87
CA ALA A 594 -2.13 17.46 -39.68
C ALA A 594 -2.93 16.45 -38.84
N ASP A 595 -3.90 16.92 -38.06
CA ASP A 595 -4.78 16.11 -37.21
C ASP A 595 -5.49 15.01 -38.00
N ILE A 596 -5.86 15.30 -39.25
CA ILE A 596 -6.51 14.33 -40.14
C ILE A 596 -5.67 13.08 -40.40
N PHE A 597 -4.34 13.19 -40.35
CA PHE A 597 -3.45 12.02 -40.47
C PHE A 597 -3.59 11.13 -39.23
N PHE A 598 -3.46 11.70 -38.04
CA PHE A 598 -3.58 10.93 -36.79
C PHE A 598 -4.96 10.29 -36.65
N TRP A 599 -6.01 11.04 -37.01
CA TRP A 599 -7.37 10.53 -37.03
C TRP A 599 -7.51 9.33 -37.97
N ALA A 600 -7.11 9.49 -39.24
CA ALA A 600 -7.32 8.47 -40.26
C ALA A 600 -6.43 7.22 -40.07
N GLU A 601 -5.20 7.40 -39.59
CA GLU A 601 -4.23 6.31 -39.45
C GLU A 601 -4.47 5.51 -38.15
N PHE A 602 -4.74 6.20 -37.04
CA PHE A 602 -4.74 5.57 -35.72
C PHE A 602 -6.13 5.43 -35.11
N MET A 603 -7.04 6.39 -35.31
CA MET A 603 -8.29 6.46 -34.53
C MET A 603 -9.51 5.83 -35.24
N ILE A 604 -9.39 5.45 -36.50
CA ILE A 604 -10.48 4.77 -37.23
C ILE A 604 -10.41 3.26 -36.98
N PRO A 605 -11.50 2.62 -36.51
CA PRO A 605 -11.60 1.17 -36.32
C PRO A 605 -11.35 0.34 -37.60
N GLY A 606 -10.94 -0.91 -37.43
CA GLY A 606 -10.87 -1.92 -38.50
C GLY A 606 -9.54 -1.96 -39.26
N SER A 607 -8.52 -1.21 -38.82
CA SER A 607 -7.18 -1.23 -39.42
C SER A 607 -6.18 -1.92 -38.49
N PHE A 608 -5.75 -3.13 -38.86
CA PHE A 608 -4.72 -3.87 -38.13
C PHE A 608 -3.57 -4.19 -39.08
N VAL A 609 -2.37 -3.75 -38.74
CA VAL A 609 -1.19 -4.18 -39.49
C VAL A 609 -0.89 -5.65 -39.18
N ASN A 610 -0.37 -6.39 -40.16
CA ASN A 610 0.08 -7.76 -39.95
C ASN A 610 1.51 -7.77 -39.38
N PRO A 611 1.74 -8.18 -38.11
CA PRO A 611 3.07 -8.16 -37.50
C PRO A 611 4.09 -9.00 -38.27
N ALA A 612 3.67 -10.08 -38.93
CA ALA A 612 4.57 -10.95 -39.70
C ALA A 612 5.17 -10.27 -40.95
N LEU A 613 4.66 -9.09 -41.33
CA LEU A 613 5.17 -8.29 -42.44
C LEU A 613 6.09 -7.14 -41.97
N ILE A 614 6.19 -6.91 -40.65
CA ILE A 614 7.05 -5.88 -40.07
C ILE A 614 8.45 -6.50 -39.89
N GLY A 615 9.48 -5.84 -40.42
CA GLY A 615 10.88 -6.24 -40.18
C GLY A 615 11.34 -5.82 -38.79
N THR A 616 12.49 -6.32 -38.34
CA THR A 616 13.07 -5.84 -37.08
C THR A 616 13.56 -4.39 -37.21
N GLY A 617 13.52 -3.62 -36.13
CA GLY A 617 13.82 -2.18 -36.14
C GLY A 617 13.24 -1.46 -34.93
N GLU A 618 13.53 -0.16 -34.83
CA GLU A 618 12.89 0.73 -33.85
C GLU A 618 11.55 1.23 -34.39
N TYR A 619 10.47 1.00 -33.65
CA TYR A 619 9.10 1.33 -34.01
C TYR A 619 8.34 2.05 -32.89
N ASP A 620 7.56 3.03 -33.32
CA ASP A 620 6.44 3.58 -32.56
C ASP A 620 5.19 2.74 -32.83
N LEU A 621 4.63 2.16 -31.78
CA LEU A 621 3.37 1.44 -31.78
C LEU A 621 2.22 2.37 -31.36
N PHE A 622 1.15 2.35 -32.14
CA PHE A 622 -0.08 3.08 -31.87
C PHE A 622 -1.25 2.10 -31.77
N VAL A 623 -1.92 2.08 -30.63
CA VAL A 623 -3.08 1.22 -30.38
C VAL A 623 -4.24 2.07 -29.93
N SER A 624 -5.41 1.86 -30.52
CA SER A 624 -6.57 2.70 -30.27
C SER A 624 -7.80 1.94 -29.81
N SER A 625 -8.60 2.62 -29.01
CA SER A 625 -9.99 2.23 -28.76
C SER A 625 -10.83 2.37 -30.04
N GLY A 626 -12.01 1.76 -30.04
CA GLY A 626 -13.06 2.13 -31.00
C GLY A 626 -13.57 3.55 -30.83
N LEU A 627 -14.51 3.93 -31.72
CA LEU A 627 -15.19 5.21 -31.65
C LEU A 627 -16.29 5.14 -30.59
N PHE A 628 -16.38 6.15 -29.73
CA PHE A 628 -17.42 6.22 -28.69
C PHE A 628 -18.09 7.60 -28.58
N PRO A 629 -19.38 7.64 -28.20
CA PRO A 629 -20.05 8.87 -27.74
C PRO A 629 -19.43 9.40 -26.45
N LEU A 630 -19.24 10.72 -26.35
CA LEU A 630 -18.94 11.38 -25.08
C LEU A 630 -19.84 12.61 -24.89
N LYS A 631 -20.94 12.44 -24.15
CA LYS A 631 -21.93 13.50 -23.87
C LYS A 631 -21.33 14.58 -22.99
N ALA A 632 -21.88 15.80 -23.06
CA ALA A 632 -21.47 16.89 -22.17
C ALA A 632 -21.67 16.50 -20.70
N GLY A 633 -20.59 16.54 -19.91
CA GLY A 633 -20.54 16.13 -18.51
C GLY A 633 -20.20 14.65 -18.27
N GLN A 634 -20.24 13.80 -19.30
CA GLN A 634 -19.91 12.37 -19.21
C GLN A 634 -18.40 12.15 -19.02
N ILE A 635 -18.06 11.06 -18.33
CA ILE A 635 -16.71 10.58 -18.12
C ILE A 635 -16.62 9.19 -18.75
N GLU A 636 -15.56 8.95 -19.51
CA GLU A 636 -15.16 7.63 -19.99
C GLU A 636 -13.74 7.32 -19.53
N ARG A 637 -13.37 6.04 -19.43
CA ARG A 637 -12.09 5.63 -18.88
C ARG A 637 -11.26 4.82 -19.86
N ILE A 638 -9.96 4.95 -19.76
CA ILE A 638 -9.00 3.99 -20.31
C ILE A 638 -8.00 3.62 -19.24
N SER A 639 -7.72 2.32 -19.12
CA SER A 639 -6.74 1.80 -18.19
C SER A 639 -5.82 0.78 -18.85
N PHE A 640 -4.55 0.84 -18.50
CA PHE A 640 -3.54 -0.06 -19.05
C PHE A 640 -2.42 -0.33 -18.06
N ALA A 641 -1.69 -1.41 -18.28
CA ALA A 641 -0.50 -1.74 -17.52
C ALA A 641 0.69 -2.01 -18.44
N VAL A 642 1.87 -1.55 -18.04
CA VAL A 642 3.14 -1.92 -18.69
C VAL A 642 3.84 -2.94 -17.82
N VAL A 643 4.05 -4.14 -18.36
CA VAL A 643 4.54 -5.34 -17.67
C VAL A 643 5.85 -5.82 -18.30
N MET A 644 6.80 -6.22 -17.46
CA MET A 644 8.11 -6.70 -17.91
C MET A 644 8.26 -8.22 -17.74
N GLY A 645 8.72 -8.91 -18.79
CA GLY A 645 8.97 -10.36 -18.83
C GLY A 645 10.47 -10.72 -18.84
N ASN A 646 10.88 -11.70 -18.04
CA ASN A 646 12.24 -12.23 -18.01
C ASN A 646 12.49 -13.21 -19.16
N ALA A 647 13.70 -13.17 -19.72
CA ALA A 647 14.24 -14.25 -20.53
C ALA A 647 15.03 -15.24 -19.66
N SER A 648 14.72 -16.53 -19.81
CA SER A 648 15.41 -17.63 -19.10
C SER A 648 16.69 -18.11 -19.80
N ARG A 649 16.85 -17.79 -21.09
CA ARG A 649 17.97 -18.23 -21.95
C ARG A 649 18.13 -17.32 -23.16
N CYS A 650 19.33 -17.25 -23.72
CA CYS A 650 19.69 -16.50 -24.92
C CYS A 650 20.94 -17.13 -25.58
N PRO A 651 21.20 -16.91 -26.89
CA PRO A 651 20.43 -16.09 -27.83
C PRO A 651 19.24 -16.82 -28.47
N GLY A 652 18.29 -16.06 -29.02
CA GLY A 652 17.12 -16.48 -29.78
C GLY A 652 15.97 -15.47 -29.63
N ASN A 653 14.91 -15.62 -30.42
CA ASN A 653 13.74 -14.73 -30.31
C ASN A 653 12.99 -14.89 -28.98
N ALA A 654 12.11 -13.94 -28.66
CA ALA A 654 11.37 -13.91 -27.39
C ALA A 654 10.55 -15.19 -27.06
N ASP A 655 10.08 -15.92 -28.07
CA ASP A 655 9.42 -17.22 -27.87
C ASP A 655 10.42 -18.29 -27.43
N TYR A 656 11.60 -18.30 -28.04
CA TYR A 656 12.68 -19.22 -27.67
C TYR A 656 13.26 -18.88 -26.30
N THR A 657 13.52 -17.61 -25.99
CA THR A 657 14.15 -17.16 -24.73
C THR A 657 13.23 -17.36 -23.53
N GLY A 658 11.92 -17.43 -23.76
CA GLY A 658 10.88 -17.49 -22.73
C GLY A 658 10.36 -16.12 -22.31
N ALA A 659 10.91 -15.02 -22.85
CA ALA A 659 10.52 -13.66 -22.49
C ALA A 659 9.03 -13.38 -22.71
N LYS A 660 8.49 -13.78 -23.86
CA LYS A 660 7.07 -13.59 -24.18
C LYS A 660 6.16 -14.39 -23.24
N ALA A 661 6.54 -15.62 -22.92
CA ALA A 661 5.78 -16.49 -22.01
C ALA A 661 5.77 -15.95 -20.56
N ASP A 662 6.88 -15.36 -20.11
CA ASP A 662 6.97 -14.71 -18.80
C ASP A 662 6.09 -13.46 -18.74
N ALA A 663 6.14 -12.61 -19.78
CA ALA A 663 5.30 -11.41 -19.89
C ALA A 663 3.80 -11.77 -19.88
N LEU A 664 3.39 -12.80 -20.63
CA LEU A 664 2.01 -13.30 -20.64
C LEU A 664 1.52 -13.78 -19.28
N ARG A 665 2.36 -14.51 -18.55
CA ARG A 665 2.01 -15.00 -17.22
C ARG A 665 1.87 -13.88 -16.19
N LYS A 666 2.71 -12.85 -16.28
CA LYS A 666 2.59 -11.64 -15.45
C LYS A 666 1.39 -10.78 -15.88
N ARG A 667 1.03 -10.82 -17.16
CA ARG A 667 -0.18 -10.19 -17.67
C ARG A 667 -1.44 -10.73 -17.00
N ASP A 668 -1.51 -12.04 -16.78
CA ASP A 668 -2.65 -12.65 -16.10
C ASP A 668 -2.81 -12.13 -14.66
N TYR A 669 -1.71 -11.87 -13.94
CA TYR A 669 -1.77 -11.23 -12.62
C TYR A 669 -2.20 -9.77 -12.68
N ALA A 670 -1.77 -9.01 -13.71
CA ALA A 670 -2.22 -7.64 -13.91
C ALA A 670 -3.69 -7.55 -14.34
N GLN A 671 -4.22 -8.54 -15.06
CA GLN A 671 -5.66 -8.63 -15.33
C GLN A 671 -6.46 -8.98 -14.09
N LEU A 672 -5.95 -9.91 -13.27
CA LEU A 672 -6.57 -10.18 -11.97
C LEU A 672 -6.58 -8.91 -11.11
N ALA A 673 -5.57 -8.04 -11.24
CA ALA A 673 -5.61 -6.72 -10.60
C ALA A 673 -6.77 -5.87 -11.01
N TYR A 674 -6.98 -5.78 -12.31
CA TYR A 674 -8.08 -5.03 -12.84
C TYR A 674 -9.40 -5.61 -12.34
N ALA A 675 -9.61 -6.91 -12.50
CA ALA A 675 -10.85 -7.60 -12.12
C ALA A 675 -11.18 -7.59 -10.63
N GLU A 676 -10.24 -7.22 -9.76
CA GLU A 676 -10.44 -7.03 -8.32
C GLU A 676 -10.42 -5.53 -7.97
N ASP A 677 -10.83 -4.66 -8.90
CA ASP A 677 -10.87 -3.20 -8.77
C ASP A 677 -9.55 -2.54 -8.35
N TYR A 678 -8.37 -3.07 -8.69
CA TYR A 678 -7.11 -2.57 -8.14
C TYR A 678 -7.06 -2.59 -6.60
N GLN A 679 -7.88 -3.43 -5.96
CA GLN A 679 -7.88 -3.68 -4.54
C GLN A 679 -7.25 -5.04 -4.28
N PHE A 680 -6.18 -5.03 -3.48
CA PHE A 680 -5.38 -6.22 -3.25
C PHE A 680 -4.80 -6.28 -1.86
N ALA A 681 -4.31 -7.47 -1.52
CA ALA A 681 -3.48 -7.66 -0.35
C ALA A 681 -2.26 -6.72 -0.39
N GLN A 682 -2.09 -5.97 0.69
CA GLN A 682 -1.10 -4.91 0.84
C GLN A 682 0.00 -5.35 1.78
N ALA A 683 1.25 -5.01 1.43
CA ALA A 683 2.36 -5.25 2.33
C ALA A 683 2.23 -4.40 3.62
N PRO A 684 2.84 -4.83 4.74
CA PRO A 684 2.89 -4.01 5.95
C PRO A 684 3.57 -2.66 5.70
N ILE A 685 3.12 -1.63 6.43
CA ILE A 685 3.71 -0.29 6.31
C ILE A 685 5.20 -0.29 6.65
N GLU A 686 5.99 0.53 5.94
CA GLU A 686 7.44 0.60 6.15
C GLU A 686 7.82 1.06 7.57
N PRO A 687 8.75 0.38 8.25
CA PRO A 687 9.30 0.85 9.53
C PRO A 687 10.27 2.02 9.31
N VAL A 688 10.45 2.87 10.32
CA VAL A 688 11.46 3.94 10.29
C VAL A 688 12.78 3.43 10.87
N VAL A 689 13.81 3.33 10.04
CA VAL A 689 15.10 2.74 10.40
C VAL A 689 16.15 3.81 10.66
N THR A 690 16.93 3.62 11.72
CA THR A 690 18.15 4.38 11.98
C THR A 690 19.34 3.44 12.06
N ALA A 691 20.43 3.78 11.37
CA ALA A 691 21.73 3.12 11.51
C ALA A 691 22.71 4.03 12.26
N VAL A 692 23.50 3.44 13.14
CA VAL A 692 24.58 4.14 13.85
C VAL A 692 25.84 3.30 13.89
N THR A 693 26.99 3.95 13.75
CA THR A 693 28.28 3.31 13.97
C THR A 693 28.41 2.97 15.45
N SER A 694 28.63 1.69 15.75
CA SER A 694 28.85 1.20 17.09
C SER A 694 30.20 0.47 17.17
N LEU A 695 30.58 0.05 18.38
CA LEU A 695 31.81 -0.70 18.60
C LEU A 695 31.48 -2.08 19.16
N THR A 696 32.10 -3.10 18.57
CA THR A 696 32.13 -4.44 19.18
C THR A 696 32.82 -4.39 20.55
N ARG A 697 32.61 -5.42 21.38
CA ARG A 697 33.36 -5.55 22.66
C ARG A 697 34.89 -5.54 22.48
N ALA A 698 35.37 -5.91 21.29
CA ALA A 698 36.79 -5.88 20.93
C ALA A 698 37.27 -4.50 20.42
N GLY A 699 36.41 -3.49 20.39
CA GLY A 699 36.73 -2.13 19.92
C GLY A 699 36.80 -1.98 18.39
N ARG A 700 36.31 -2.96 17.63
CA ARG A 700 36.18 -2.86 16.15
C ARG A 700 34.88 -2.17 15.76
N PRO A 701 34.85 -1.42 14.65
CA PRO A 701 33.62 -0.85 14.09
C PRO A 701 32.55 -1.92 13.85
N ALA A 702 31.30 -1.55 14.09
CA ALA A 702 30.09 -2.30 13.84
C ALA A 702 29.00 -1.32 13.40
N VAL A 703 27.92 -1.83 12.83
CA VAL A 703 26.71 -1.04 12.55
C VAL A 703 25.58 -1.58 13.40
N THR A 704 24.93 -0.71 14.17
CA THR A 704 23.73 -1.05 14.91
C THR A 704 22.53 -0.39 14.24
N LEU A 705 21.55 -1.20 13.86
CA LEU A 705 20.25 -0.76 13.36
C LEU A 705 19.24 -0.76 14.49
N TYR A 706 18.36 0.22 14.51
CA TYR A 706 17.15 0.22 15.32
C TYR A 706 15.99 0.89 14.58
N TRP A 707 14.77 0.45 14.85
CA TRP A 707 13.57 0.91 14.15
C TRP A 707 12.35 1.01 15.08
N ASP A 708 11.26 1.60 14.58
CA ASP A 708 9.98 1.71 15.30
C ASP A 708 9.07 0.50 15.06
N ASP A 709 7.90 0.50 15.70
CA ASP A 709 6.91 -0.59 15.69
C ASP A 709 5.69 -0.29 14.80
N ASN A 710 5.78 0.71 13.90
CA ASN A 710 4.65 1.13 13.07
C ASN A 710 4.07 -0.03 12.25
N SER A 711 4.94 -0.86 11.67
CA SER A 711 4.54 -1.99 10.82
C SER A 711 3.65 -3.01 11.53
N GLU A 712 3.79 -3.18 12.85
CA GLU A 712 3.00 -4.15 13.63
C GLU A 712 1.52 -3.75 13.78
N ALA A 713 1.20 -2.49 13.48
CA ALA A 713 -0.16 -1.99 13.48
C ALA A 713 -0.80 -1.96 12.09
N SER A 714 -0.11 -2.47 11.05
CA SER A 714 -0.66 -2.52 9.69
C SER A 714 -1.95 -3.33 9.63
N ILE A 715 -2.85 -2.89 8.75
CA ILE A 715 -4.08 -3.60 8.44
C ILE A 715 -4.13 -3.72 6.93
N ASP A 716 -4.12 -4.95 6.43
CA ASP A 716 -4.49 -5.27 5.07
C ASP A 716 -6.01 -5.18 4.95
N ARG A 717 -6.48 -4.16 4.23
CA ARG A 717 -7.90 -3.86 4.08
C ARG A 717 -8.62 -4.85 3.18
N PHE A 718 -7.94 -5.32 2.14
CA PHE A 718 -8.46 -6.35 1.24
C PHE A 718 -8.72 -7.65 2.03
N LEU A 719 -7.74 -8.10 2.82
CA LEU A 719 -7.93 -9.25 3.70
C LEU A 719 -8.92 -8.99 4.83
N ALA A 720 -9.07 -7.75 5.30
CA ALA A 720 -10.09 -7.42 6.31
C ALA A 720 -11.54 -7.54 5.78
N GLY A 721 -11.75 -7.31 4.48
CA GLY A 721 -13.05 -7.45 3.81
C GLY A 721 -13.48 -8.91 3.59
N ILE A 722 -12.53 -9.85 3.57
CA ILE A 722 -12.82 -11.26 3.29
C ILE A 722 -13.34 -12.00 4.55
N PRO A 723 -14.53 -12.62 4.50
CA PRO A 723 -15.05 -13.38 5.62
C PRO A 723 -14.12 -14.52 6.07
N GLY A 724 -13.63 -14.43 7.30
CA GLY A 724 -12.75 -15.43 7.92
C GLY A 724 -11.25 -15.22 7.67
N ALA A 725 -10.85 -14.23 6.87
CA ALA A 725 -9.47 -13.78 6.77
C ALA A 725 -9.08 -12.90 7.97
N ILE A 726 -7.77 -12.76 8.20
CA ILE A 726 -7.22 -11.93 9.27
C ILE A 726 -6.58 -10.71 8.62
N GLY A 727 -7.27 -9.56 8.60
CA GLY A 727 -6.71 -8.33 8.03
C GLY A 727 -5.54 -7.71 8.81
N ARG A 728 -5.14 -8.29 9.94
CA ARG A 728 -3.89 -7.92 10.66
C ARG A 728 -2.94 -9.10 10.56
N ASP A 729 -2.17 -9.12 9.50
CA ASP A 729 -1.38 -10.26 9.05
C ASP A 729 0.14 -10.02 9.06
N PHE A 730 0.59 -8.93 9.70
CA PHE A 730 2.01 -8.70 9.99
C PHE A 730 2.62 -9.92 10.70
N GLU A 731 3.78 -10.37 10.22
CA GLU A 731 4.48 -11.53 10.76
C GLU A 731 5.88 -11.19 11.28
N GLY A 732 6.63 -10.29 10.63
CA GLY A 732 7.99 -9.99 11.09
C GLY A 732 8.79 -8.97 10.30
N TYR A 733 10.09 -8.93 10.59
CA TYR A 733 11.07 -8.08 9.93
C TYR A 733 12.24 -8.88 9.33
N ARG A 734 12.69 -8.51 8.14
CA ARG A 734 13.92 -9.01 7.50
C ARG A 734 14.92 -7.88 7.28
N ILE A 735 16.18 -8.14 7.59
CA ILE A 735 17.27 -7.18 7.44
C ILE A 735 18.12 -7.57 6.24
N TYR A 736 18.30 -6.63 5.32
CA TYR A 736 19.15 -6.74 4.15
C TYR A 736 20.35 -5.80 4.27
N ARG A 737 21.46 -6.21 3.67
CA ARG A 737 22.67 -5.40 3.56
C ARG A 737 23.23 -5.55 2.16
N SER A 738 23.58 -4.44 1.54
CA SER A 738 24.26 -4.40 0.26
C SER A 738 25.47 -3.46 0.28
N THR A 739 26.44 -3.74 -0.59
CA THR A 739 27.51 -2.79 -0.96
C THR A 739 27.19 -2.05 -2.26
N ASP A 740 26.14 -2.48 -2.96
CA ASP A 740 25.59 -1.88 -4.16
C ASP A 740 24.28 -1.15 -3.81
N ALA A 741 24.15 0.12 -4.18
CA ALA A 741 22.95 0.89 -3.86
C ALA A 741 21.67 0.28 -4.48
N ALA A 742 21.78 -0.50 -5.56
CA ALA A 742 20.66 -1.17 -6.21
C ALA A 742 20.31 -2.54 -5.57
N PHE A 743 20.98 -2.94 -4.48
CA PHE A 743 20.78 -4.23 -3.79
C PHE A 743 20.95 -5.46 -4.70
N LEU A 744 21.68 -5.33 -5.81
CA LEU A 744 21.86 -6.41 -6.79
C LEU A 744 22.64 -7.60 -6.20
N ASP A 745 23.58 -7.35 -5.28
CA ASP A 745 24.35 -8.39 -4.59
C ASP A 745 23.48 -9.25 -3.63
N ALA A 746 22.29 -8.80 -3.26
CA ALA A 746 21.32 -9.53 -2.45
C ALA A 746 20.31 -10.36 -3.28
N ARG A 747 20.22 -10.11 -4.61
CA ARG A 747 19.34 -10.83 -5.56
C ARG A 747 19.94 -12.18 -5.97
N LEU A 748 20.07 -13.10 -5.00
CA LEU A 748 20.72 -14.40 -5.19
C LEU A 748 19.75 -15.58 -5.37
N ILE A 749 18.46 -15.37 -5.11
CA ILE A 749 17.44 -16.42 -5.18
C ILE A 749 16.86 -16.41 -6.59
N THR A 750 16.67 -17.59 -7.18
CA THR A 750 16.01 -17.76 -8.49
C THR A 750 14.76 -18.60 -8.37
N ASP A 751 13.77 -18.34 -9.22
CA ASP A 751 12.55 -19.12 -9.32
C ASP A 751 12.71 -20.43 -10.09
N ALA A 752 11.63 -21.22 -10.18
CA ALA A 752 11.65 -22.50 -10.87
C ALA A 752 11.96 -22.40 -12.38
N TYR A 753 11.87 -21.19 -12.95
CA TYR A 753 12.16 -20.90 -14.35
C TYR A 753 13.57 -20.32 -14.56
N GLY A 754 14.33 -20.13 -13.48
CA GLY A 754 15.69 -19.57 -13.51
C GLY A 754 15.75 -18.04 -13.47
N ASN A 755 14.60 -17.37 -13.28
CA ASN A 755 14.54 -15.91 -13.16
C ASN A 755 14.87 -15.48 -11.73
N PRO A 756 15.37 -14.25 -11.48
CA PRO A 756 15.50 -13.73 -10.12
C PRO A 756 14.14 -13.80 -9.39
N ALA A 757 14.13 -14.41 -8.21
CA ALA A 757 12.95 -14.52 -7.37
C ALA A 757 12.57 -13.14 -6.79
N PRO A 758 11.29 -12.92 -6.41
CA PRO A 758 10.85 -11.63 -5.89
C PRO A 758 11.51 -11.24 -4.56
N TRP A 759 11.96 -12.23 -3.77
CA TRP A 759 12.53 -12.00 -2.44
C TRP A 759 14.06 -12.01 -2.45
N LEU A 760 14.64 -11.12 -1.65
CA LEU A 760 16.07 -11.04 -1.44
C LEU A 760 16.54 -12.04 -0.38
N LYS A 761 17.84 -12.34 -0.36
CA LYS A 761 18.44 -13.13 0.71
C LYS A 761 18.68 -12.26 1.96
N PRO A 762 18.02 -12.51 3.09
CA PRO A 762 18.19 -11.70 4.30
C PRO A 762 19.51 -12.03 5.01
N LEU A 763 20.02 -11.05 5.75
CA LEU A 763 21.13 -11.18 6.67
C LEU A 763 20.66 -11.61 8.07
N ALA A 764 19.46 -11.17 8.47
CA ALA A 764 18.77 -11.55 9.70
C ALA A 764 17.24 -11.47 9.50
N GLN A 765 16.50 -12.22 10.31
CA GLN A 765 15.03 -12.26 10.31
C GLN A 765 14.54 -12.41 11.74
N PHE A 766 13.45 -11.70 12.07
CA PHE A 766 12.76 -11.75 13.37
C PHE A 766 11.26 -11.82 13.12
N ASP A 767 10.62 -12.82 13.69
CA ASP A 767 9.23 -13.20 13.43
C ASP A 767 8.43 -13.29 14.72
N LEU A 768 7.10 -13.23 14.63
CA LEU A 768 6.23 -13.43 15.77
C LEU A 768 6.45 -14.84 16.35
N ALA A 769 6.31 -14.97 17.67
CA ALA A 769 6.42 -16.26 18.34
C ALA A 769 5.02 -16.85 18.52
N ASP A 770 4.35 -17.16 17.42
CA ASP A 770 2.94 -17.57 17.37
C ASP A 770 2.70 -18.94 16.70
N GLY A 771 3.75 -19.57 16.17
CA GLY A 771 3.72 -20.89 15.54
C GLY A 771 3.77 -20.87 14.01
N ILE A 772 3.73 -19.69 13.37
CA ILE A 772 3.90 -19.55 11.91
C ILE A 772 5.40 -19.54 11.58
N ARG A 773 5.90 -20.65 11.04
CA ARG A 773 7.34 -20.81 10.79
C ARG A 773 7.68 -21.69 9.60
N GLY A 774 8.91 -21.56 9.13
CA GLY A 774 9.42 -22.32 8.00
C GLY A 774 8.81 -21.92 6.67
N ASP A 775 9.07 -22.72 5.64
CA ASP A 775 8.66 -22.52 4.26
C ASP A 775 7.27 -23.10 3.95
N ALA A 776 6.86 -24.14 4.68
CA ALA A 776 5.57 -24.80 4.47
C ALA A 776 4.36 -23.93 4.84
N ALA A 777 4.57 -22.89 5.66
CA ALA A 777 3.53 -21.95 6.06
C ALA A 777 3.21 -20.92 4.96
N ALA A 778 4.16 -20.60 4.09
CA ALA A 778 3.99 -19.63 3.01
C ALA A 778 3.33 -20.22 1.75
N VAL A 779 2.61 -19.38 1.00
CA VAL A 779 2.20 -19.68 -0.37
C VAL A 779 3.41 -19.47 -1.29
N PRO A 780 3.82 -20.49 -2.07
CA PRO A 780 4.95 -20.34 -2.97
C PRO A 780 4.57 -19.51 -4.19
N PHE A 781 5.52 -18.70 -4.67
CA PHE A 781 5.42 -17.94 -5.92
C PHE A 781 6.42 -18.49 -6.92
N ASN A 782 5.96 -18.92 -8.10
CA ASN A 782 6.79 -19.51 -9.17
C ASN A 782 7.73 -20.62 -8.69
N GLY A 783 7.28 -21.43 -7.73
CA GLY A 783 8.04 -22.54 -7.15
C GLY A 783 9.06 -22.15 -6.07
N VAL A 784 9.14 -20.88 -5.68
CA VAL A 784 9.93 -20.42 -4.52
C VAL A 784 8.99 -20.19 -3.35
N SER A 785 9.32 -20.71 -2.18
CA SER A 785 8.58 -20.42 -0.95
C SER A 785 9.25 -19.32 -0.14
N PHE A 786 8.46 -18.43 0.44
CA PHE A 786 8.93 -17.47 1.43
C PHE A 786 9.22 -18.18 2.76
N TYR A 787 10.33 -17.84 3.41
CA TYR A 787 10.67 -18.41 4.71
C TYR A 787 10.05 -17.56 5.82
N MET A 788 9.06 -18.09 6.53
CA MET A 788 8.28 -17.32 7.52
C MET A 788 9.04 -17.00 8.81
N GLY A 789 10.13 -17.72 9.11
CA GLY A 789 10.92 -17.52 10.33
C GLY A 789 11.04 -18.79 11.16
N ASP A 790 11.44 -18.62 12.43
CA ASP A 790 11.85 -19.66 13.38
C ASP A 790 11.19 -19.52 14.78
N ASP A 791 10.08 -18.78 14.90
CA ASP A 791 9.40 -18.36 16.13
C ASP A 791 10.33 -17.62 17.11
N THR A 792 11.18 -16.70 16.62
CA THR A 792 12.24 -16.08 17.42
C THR A 792 11.77 -14.93 18.30
N GLY A 793 10.60 -14.35 17.99
CA GLY A 793 10.09 -13.12 18.58
C GLY A 793 10.66 -11.87 17.91
N ILE A 794 9.85 -10.82 17.86
CA ILE A 794 10.20 -9.54 17.25
C ILE A 794 11.31 -8.84 18.05
N LEU A 795 12.26 -8.24 17.35
CA LEU A 795 13.24 -7.30 17.88
C LEU A 795 13.17 -6.00 17.08
N HIS A 796 13.51 -4.88 17.72
CA HIS A 796 13.65 -3.57 17.05
C HIS A 796 15.09 -3.04 17.06
N THR A 797 16.06 -3.91 17.37
CA THR A 797 17.49 -3.55 17.41
C THR A 797 18.33 -4.73 16.96
N TRP A 798 19.29 -4.49 16.05
CA TRP A 798 20.20 -5.52 15.57
C TRP A 798 21.60 -4.93 15.29
N THR A 799 22.66 -5.74 15.34
CA THR A 799 24.04 -5.25 15.14
C THR A 799 24.83 -6.13 14.19
N ASP A 800 25.29 -5.54 13.08
CA ASP A 800 26.24 -6.15 12.16
C ASP A 800 27.69 -5.90 12.64
N SER A 801 28.37 -6.99 12.99
CA SER A 801 29.78 -6.97 13.39
C SER A 801 30.74 -7.46 12.29
N SER A 802 30.22 -7.79 11.11
CA SER A 802 30.95 -8.26 9.93
C SER A 802 31.34 -7.16 8.95
N VAL A 803 30.95 -5.91 9.25
CA VAL A 803 31.27 -4.73 8.44
C VAL A 803 32.77 -4.43 8.37
N GLN A 804 33.18 -3.84 7.25
CA GLN A 804 34.54 -3.34 7.05
C GLN A 804 34.57 -1.83 7.27
N ALA A 805 35.59 -1.35 8.00
CA ALA A 805 35.76 0.08 8.23
C ALA A 805 36.03 0.81 6.89
N GLY A 806 35.36 1.93 6.65
CA GLY A 806 35.48 2.71 5.41
C GLY A 806 34.66 2.19 4.24
N GLN A 807 33.99 1.04 4.36
CA GLN A 807 33.09 0.54 3.33
C GLN A 807 31.70 1.15 3.49
N LYS A 808 31.20 1.82 2.46
CA LYS A 808 29.80 2.28 2.40
C LYS A 808 28.88 1.06 2.31
N TYR A 809 27.86 1.02 3.17
CA TYR A 809 26.82 -0.02 3.19
C TYR A 809 25.42 0.59 3.10
N TYR A 810 24.54 -0.14 2.43
CA TYR A 810 23.11 0.13 2.34
C TYR A 810 22.39 -0.96 3.13
N TYR A 811 21.65 -0.57 4.16
CA TYR A 811 20.80 -1.48 4.93
C TYR A 811 19.33 -1.20 4.64
N ALA A 812 18.52 -2.25 4.59
CA ALA A 812 17.07 -2.15 4.55
C ALA A 812 16.46 -3.06 5.62
N VAL A 813 15.48 -2.56 6.38
CA VAL A 813 14.64 -3.38 7.27
C VAL A 813 13.25 -3.39 6.68
N ARG A 814 12.81 -4.54 6.18
CA ARG A 814 11.49 -4.70 5.57
C ARG A 814 10.59 -5.48 6.50
N ALA A 815 9.39 -4.96 6.74
CA ALA A 815 8.33 -5.70 7.39
C ALA A 815 7.70 -6.68 6.40
N TYR A 816 7.18 -7.81 6.86
CA TYR A 816 6.51 -8.79 6.01
C TYR A 816 5.27 -9.38 6.68
N ASP A 817 4.31 -9.75 5.86
CA ASP A 817 3.06 -10.40 6.25
C ASP A 817 3.10 -11.92 6.06
N MET A 818 2.04 -12.62 6.44
CA MET A 818 1.87 -14.06 6.23
C MET A 818 1.16 -14.44 4.92
N GLY A 819 0.69 -13.47 4.15
CA GLY A 819 -0.21 -13.69 3.02
C GLY A 819 -1.51 -14.41 3.42
N TYR A 820 -2.19 -15.00 2.44
CA TYR A 820 -3.45 -15.71 2.69
C TYR A 820 -3.62 -16.95 1.80
N ARG A 821 -3.34 -18.12 2.40
CA ARG A 821 -3.34 -19.42 1.69
C ARG A 821 -4.65 -19.80 1.01
N PRO A 822 -5.85 -19.58 1.59
CA PRO A 822 -7.10 -19.96 0.94
C PRO A 822 -7.31 -19.31 -0.44
N LEU A 823 -6.78 -18.11 -0.64
CA LEU A 823 -6.82 -17.39 -1.92
C LEU A 823 -5.49 -17.42 -2.68
N ASN A 824 -4.54 -18.26 -2.25
CA ASN A 824 -3.22 -18.37 -2.87
C ASN A 824 -2.45 -17.03 -2.94
N ILE A 825 -2.64 -16.17 -1.95
CA ILE A 825 -1.94 -14.88 -1.81
C ILE A 825 -0.61 -15.13 -1.13
N ALA A 826 0.48 -14.79 -1.82
CA ALA A 826 1.84 -14.94 -1.34
C ALA A 826 2.21 -13.86 -0.32
N PRO A 827 3.11 -14.17 0.64
CA PRO A 827 3.64 -13.17 1.55
C PRO A 827 4.29 -11.98 0.82
N ALA A 828 3.96 -10.76 1.25
CA ALA A 828 4.56 -9.54 0.74
C ALA A 828 5.50 -8.90 1.77
N GLU A 829 6.42 -8.07 1.28
CA GLU A 829 7.35 -7.30 2.10
C GLU A 829 7.18 -5.81 1.80
N SER A 830 7.20 -4.96 2.84
CA SER A 830 7.13 -3.49 2.72
C SER A 830 8.12 -2.97 1.68
N ASN A 831 7.78 -2.00 0.84
CA ASN A 831 8.61 -1.58 -0.31
C ASN A 831 10.11 -1.31 0.02
N LEU A 832 10.99 -1.65 -0.94
CA LEU A 832 12.41 -1.29 -0.96
C LEU A 832 12.60 -0.03 -1.83
N LYS A 833 12.24 1.14 -1.30
CA LYS A 833 12.31 2.42 -2.02
C LYS A 833 13.73 2.98 -2.01
N ILE A 834 14.46 2.83 -3.12
CA ILE A 834 15.74 3.50 -3.36
C ILE A 834 15.86 3.83 -4.84
N SER A 835 16.19 5.07 -5.14
CA SER A 835 16.35 5.58 -6.50
C SER A 835 17.77 6.11 -6.71
N ILE A 836 18.38 5.66 -7.79
CA ILE A 836 19.76 6.00 -8.15
C ILE A 836 19.75 6.74 -9.49
N ASP A 837 20.59 7.77 -9.59
CA ASP A 837 20.91 8.41 -10.86
C ASP A 837 21.65 7.39 -11.76
N PRO A 838 21.10 7.04 -12.93
CA PRO A 838 21.69 6.01 -13.81
C PRO A 838 23.02 6.44 -14.44
N ILE A 839 23.36 7.74 -14.45
CA ILE A 839 24.60 8.29 -15.01
C ILE A 839 25.66 8.43 -13.92
N THR A 840 25.30 9.04 -12.78
CA THR A 840 26.27 9.35 -11.72
C THR A 840 26.45 8.22 -10.71
N GLY A 841 25.47 7.30 -10.61
CA GLY A 841 25.47 6.23 -9.61
C GLY A 841 25.18 6.70 -8.18
N VAL A 842 24.80 7.97 -8.01
CA VAL A 842 24.48 8.58 -6.72
C VAL A 842 23.04 8.25 -6.35
N VAL A 843 22.79 7.96 -5.06
CA VAL A 843 21.43 7.81 -4.53
C VAL A 843 20.75 9.18 -4.49
N GLU A 844 19.65 9.33 -5.22
CA GLU A 844 18.88 10.57 -5.30
C GLU A 844 17.76 10.64 -4.24
N ASP A 845 17.12 9.50 -3.96
CA ASP A 845 15.99 9.39 -3.02
C ASP A 845 15.95 7.98 -2.39
N TYR A 846 15.51 7.88 -1.14
CA TYR A 846 15.35 6.60 -0.44
C TYR A 846 14.29 6.64 0.68
N GLY A 847 13.62 5.51 0.90
CA GLY A 847 12.54 5.34 1.87
C GLY A 847 12.98 5.25 3.33
N LYS A 848 12.01 5.26 4.24
CA LYS A 848 12.25 5.29 5.70
C LYS A 848 12.82 3.98 6.23
N SER A 849 12.60 2.88 5.50
CA SER A 849 13.12 1.54 5.78
C SER A 849 14.60 1.37 5.45
N ILE A 850 15.25 2.36 4.83
CA ILE A 850 16.63 2.29 4.34
C ILE A 850 17.56 3.19 5.15
N ALA A 851 18.74 2.67 5.48
CA ALA A 851 19.81 3.42 6.11
C ALA A 851 21.14 3.22 5.37
N ILE A 852 21.78 4.34 5.03
CA ILE A 852 23.08 4.37 4.36
C ILE A 852 24.13 4.76 5.39
N ILE A 853 25.18 3.95 5.53
CA ILE A 853 26.21 4.20 6.54
C ILE A 853 27.58 3.70 6.11
N THR A 854 28.60 4.49 6.40
CA THR A 854 30.01 4.08 6.31
C THR A 854 30.54 3.93 7.74
N PRO A 855 30.68 2.71 8.28
CA PRO A 855 31.20 2.52 9.62
C PRO A 855 32.70 2.85 9.64
N GLU A 856 33.09 3.73 10.54
CA GLU A 856 34.46 4.19 10.67
C GLU A 856 35.07 3.84 12.04
N ALA A 857 36.40 3.93 12.12
CA ALA A 857 37.08 3.85 13.41
C ALA A 857 36.88 5.17 14.17
N PRO A 858 36.67 5.14 15.50
CA PRO A 858 36.49 6.37 16.27
C PRO A 858 37.77 7.20 16.31
N VAL A 859 37.62 8.51 16.59
CA VAL A 859 38.76 9.43 16.69
C VAL A 859 39.73 9.01 17.79
N ALA A 860 41.00 9.38 17.64
CA ALA A 860 41.98 9.19 18.69
C ALA A 860 41.53 9.90 19.99
N GLY A 861 41.58 9.19 21.11
CA GLY A 861 41.15 9.71 22.42
C GLY A 861 39.67 9.51 22.74
N TYR A 862 38.90 8.83 21.90
CA TYR A 862 37.48 8.56 22.13
C TYR A 862 37.21 7.84 23.47
N LEU A 863 36.29 8.41 24.25
CA LEU A 863 35.70 7.81 25.45
C LEU A 863 34.21 7.56 25.19
N PRO A 864 33.73 6.31 25.33
CA PRO A 864 32.32 5.99 25.11
C PRO A 864 31.42 6.66 26.16
N PRO A 865 30.12 6.83 25.85
CA PRO A 865 29.19 7.37 26.82
C PRO A 865 29.04 6.40 28.00
N SER A 866 28.65 6.93 29.14
CA SER A 866 28.46 6.14 30.35
C SER A 866 27.13 6.46 31.03
N VAL A 867 26.58 5.45 31.68
CA VAL A 867 25.37 5.58 32.50
C VAL A 867 25.76 5.23 33.92
N THR A 868 25.43 6.10 34.87
CA THR A 868 25.62 5.76 36.28
C THR A 868 24.82 4.50 36.62
N ARG A 869 25.27 3.74 37.62
CA ARG A 869 24.49 2.59 38.11
C ARG A 869 23.05 3.02 38.39
N ILE A 870 22.09 2.33 37.79
CA ILE A 870 20.66 2.54 38.06
C ILE A 870 20.40 2.11 39.50
N THR A 871 19.98 3.04 40.35
CA THR A 871 19.81 2.78 41.79
C THR A 871 18.38 3.09 42.24
N PRO A 872 17.85 2.31 43.22
CA PRO A 872 16.55 2.62 43.81
C PRO A 872 16.66 3.88 44.66
N VAL A 873 15.79 4.85 44.39
CA VAL A 873 15.59 6.05 45.21
C VAL A 873 14.52 5.79 46.26
N LEU A 874 13.47 5.05 45.89
CA LEU A 874 12.38 4.65 46.77
C LEU A 874 11.94 3.23 46.40
N GLY A 875 11.45 2.48 47.39
CA GLY A 875 10.90 1.15 47.19
C GLY A 875 11.75 0.01 47.75
N SER A 876 11.28 -1.23 47.58
CA SER A 876 11.97 -2.43 48.08
C SER A 876 11.98 -3.58 47.08
N ALA A 877 11.59 -3.33 45.83
CA ALA A 877 11.64 -4.30 44.74
C ALA A 877 13.01 -4.98 44.67
N THR A 878 12.97 -6.28 44.38
CA THR A 878 14.18 -7.09 44.33
C THR A 878 14.73 -7.28 42.93
N GLY A 879 13.93 -6.92 41.92
CA GLY A 879 14.36 -6.88 40.53
C GLY A 879 15.47 -5.87 40.29
N SER A 880 16.15 -6.02 39.15
CA SER A 880 17.21 -5.12 38.71
C SER A 880 16.89 -4.52 37.35
N ILE A 881 17.27 -3.26 37.18
CA ILE A 881 17.19 -2.55 35.89
C ILE A 881 18.60 -2.46 35.32
N GLY A 882 18.76 -2.96 34.10
CA GLY A 882 19.98 -2.84 33.31
C GLY A 882 19.81 -1.82 32.18
N TYR A 883 20.89 -1.57 31.46
CA TYR A 883 20.89 -0.70 30.29
C TYR A 883 21.87 -1.20 29.24
N ARG A 884 21.64 -0.76 28.00
CA ARG A 884 22.56 -0.88 26.87
C ARG A 884 22.57 0.45 26.13
N VAL A 885 23.74 0.98 25.80
CA VAL A 885 23.84 2.12 24.87
C VAL A 885 23.74 1.57 23.46
N VAL A 886 22.76 2.05 22.70
CA VAL A 886 22.49 1.67 21.31
C VAL A 886 23.01 2.75 20.37
N ASP A 887 22.69 4.02 20.65
CA ASP A 887 23.12 5.18 19.85
C ASP A 887 23.93 6.15 20.71
N PRO A 888 25.28 6.12 20.64
CA PRO A 888 26.12 7.00 21.41
C PRO A 888 25.93 8.50 21.13
N ASN A 889 25.49 8.86 19.92
CA ASN A 889 25.35 10.26 19.50
C ASN A 889 24.10 10.93 20.12
N LYS A 890 23.12 10.13 20.55
CA LYS A 890 21.89 10.61 21.19
C LYS A 890 21.98 10.66 22.72
N VAL A 891 23.04 10.12 23.33
CA VAL A 891 23.21 10.13 24.79
C VAL A 891 23.52 11.55 25.27
N LEU A 892 22.64 12.10 26.10
CA LEU A 892 22.73 13.48 26.59
C LEU A 892 23.70 13.61 27.77
N GLU A 893 24.43 14.73 27.84
CA GLU A 893 25.44 15.00 28.87
C GLU A 893 24.77 15.48 30.17
N LYS A 894 24.94 14.73 31.27
CA LYS A 894 24.44 15.06 32.62
C LYS A 894 22.91 15.14 32.73
N HIS A 895 22.19 14.34 31.95
CA HIS A 895 20.74 14.20 32.08
C HIS A 895 20.41 13.13 33.12
N THR A 896 19.45 13.41 34.00
CA THR A 896 18.98 12.49 35.05
C THR A 896 17.59 11.99 34.70
N TYR A 897 17.46 10.68 34.58
CA TYR A 897 16.23 9.98 34.23
C TYR A 897 15.63 9.31 35.46
N ARG A 898 14.31 9.39 35.59
CA ARG A 898 13.53 8.72 36.64
C ARG A 898 12.61 7.67 36.02
N ILE A 899 12.68 6.47 36.56
CA ILE A 899 11.81 5.34 36.22
C ILE A 899 10.81 5.12 37.35
N THR A 900 9.53 5.04 37.03
CA THR A 900 8.43 4.75 37.96
C THR A 900 7.56 3.62 37.41
N PHE A 901 6.85 2.91 38.29
CA PHE A 901 6.02 1.77 37.90
C PHE A 901 4.55 1.96 38.30
N GLU A 902 3.65 1.21 37.65
CA GLU A 902 2.32 0.90 38.18
C GLU A 902 2.25 -0.60 38.50
N ASP A 903 1.41 -0.97 39.46
CA ASP A 903 1.12 -2.36 39.80
C ASP A 903 -0.38 -2.67 39.75
N THR A 904 -0.70 -3.97 39.76
CA THR A 904 -2.06 -4.48 39.87
C THR A 904 -2.07 -5.73 40.74
N THR A 905 -3.20 -6.00 41.38
CA THR A 905 -3.43 -7.28 42.06
C THR A 905 -3.90 -8.30 41.04
N TYR A 906 -3.15 -9.39 40.88
CA TYR A 906 -3.54 -10.56 40.13
C TYR A 906 -4.22 -11.53 41.08
N ARG A 907 -5.51 -11.82 40.83
CA ARG A 907 -6.29 -12.72 41.67
C ARG A 907 -5.82 -14.16 41.42
N GLY A 908 -5.46 -14.87 42.47
CA GLY A 908 -5.11 -16.29 42.36
C GLY A 908 -6.34 -17.15 42.05
N ASN A 909 -6.13 -18.35 41.50
CA ASN A 909 -7.20 -19.34 41.37
C ASN A 909 -7.49 -19.98 42.76
N ASN A 910 -8.43 -20.93 42.86
CA ASN A 910 -8.79 -21.57 44.14
C ASN A 910 -7.63 -22.24 44.92
N ASN A 911 -6.44 -22.37 44.31
CA ASN A 911 -5.23 -22.94 44.90
C ASN A 911 -4.06 -21.95 45.07
N ASP A 912 -4.13 -20.73 44.52
CA ASP A 912 -3.06 -19.73 44.57
C ASP A 912 -3.51 -18.45 45.30
N PRO A 913 -2.68 -17.81 46.14
CA PRO A 913 -3.02 -16.53 46.76
C PRO A 913 -3.00 -15.38 45.74
N ASP A 914 -3.65 -14.27 46.09
CA ASP A 914 -3.57 -13.03 45.32
C ASP A 914 -2.13 -12.48 45.33
N THR A 915 -1.65 -12.02 44.18
CA THR A 915 -0.26 -11.57 43.99
C THR A 915 -0.20 -10.18 43.38
N VAL A 916 0.69 -9.32 43.86
CA VAL A 916 0.98 -8.03 43.23
C VAL A 916 1.89 -8.25 42.01
N ARG A 917 1.51 -7.70 40.85
CA ARG A 917 2.30 -7.76 39.62
C ARG A 917 2.56 -6.37 39.08
N THR A 918 3.75 -6.14 38.53
CA THR A 918 4.06 -4.94 37.77
C THR A 918 3.14 -4.85 36.56
N LYS A 919 2.48 -3.71 36.40
CA LYS A 919 1.51 -3.44 35.34
C LYS A 919 2.14 -2.65 34.18
N SER A 920 2.97 -1.66 34.51
CA SER A 920 3.62 -0.80 33.53
C SER A 920 4.78 -0.02 34.14
N TYR A 921 5.59 0.63 33.29
CA TYR A 921 6.61 1.58 33.71
C TYR A 921 6.52 2.89 32.92
N SER A 922 7.11 3.95 33.46
CA SER A 922 7.23 5.27 32.84
C SER A 922 8.64 5.79 33.04
N VAL A 923 9.13 6.59 32.08
CA VAL A 923 10.47 7.21 32.12
C VAL A 923 10.31 8.70 31.88
N VAL A 924 10.89 9.49 32.78
CA VAL A 924 10.89 10.95 32.71
C VAL A 924 12.33 11.44 32.75
N ASP A 925 12.73 12.26 31.79
CA ASP A 925 13.93 13.08 31.91
C ASP A 925 13.60 14.22 32.88
N THR A 926 14.17 14.16 34.07
CA THR A 926 13.96 15.15 35.14
C THR A 926 14.77 16.43 34.92
N THR A 927 15.83 16.37 34.12
CA THR A 927 16.64 17.53 33.74
C THR A 927 15.88 18.37 32.71
N ALA A 928 15.38 17.74 31.64
CA ALA A 928 14.61 18.41 30.58
C ALA A 928 13.11 18.61 30.92
N LYS A 929 12.62 17.93 31.97
CA LYS A 929 11.19 17.88 32.36
C LYS A 929 10.29 17.28 31.25
N GLN A 930 10.79 16.27 30.56
CA GLN A 930 10.10 15.61 29.46
C GLN A 930 9.73 14.18 29.83
N VAL A 931 8.49 13.78 29.51
CA VAL A 931 8.08 12.37 29.62
C VAL A 931 8.49 11.66 28.34
N LEU A 932 9.35 10.64 28.47
CA LEU A 932 9.86 9.86 27.34
C LEU A 932 9.06 8.57 27.14
N VAL A 933 8.58 7.97 28.24
CA VAL A 933 7.72 6.79 28.22
C VAL A 933 6.59 7.00 29.22
N ASN A 934 5.35 6.77 28.78
CA ASN A 934 4.17 6.88 29.61
C ASN A 934 3.43 5.54 29.69
N LYS A 935 3.49 4.88 30.85
CA LYS A 935 2.73 3.66 31.19
C LYS A 935 2.86 2.52 30.18
N ARG A 936 4.07 2.26 29.67
CA ARG A 936 4.36 1.11 28.79
C ARG A 936 4.22 -0.20 29.58
N ARG A 937 3.45 -1.15 29.05
CA ARG A 937 3.09 -2.40 29.76
C ARG A 937 4.14 -3.51 29.65
N THR A 938 5.01 -3.42 28.66
CA THR A 938 6.06 -4.41 28.38
C THR A 938 7.24 -4.20 29.33
N VAL A 939 7.34 -5.02 30.38
CA VAL A 939 8.46 -5.01 31.35
C VAL A 939 9.27 -6.30 31.17
N THR A 940 10.10 -6.33 30.13
CA THR A 940 10.82 -7.53 29.67
C THR A 940 12.32 -7.47 29.98
N ALA A 941 12.99 -8.61 29.83
CA ALA A 941 14.44 -8.76 30.04
C ALA A 941 15.29 -7.85 29.14
N LEU A 942 14.75 -7.40 28.01
CA LEU A 942 15.28 -6.31 27.20
C LEU A 942 14.07 -5.57 26.61
N ASP A 943 13.91 -4.30 26.93
CA ASP A 943 12.88 -3.48 26.27
C ASP A 943 13.35 -3.18 24.86
N GLN A 944 12.44 -3.15 23.91
CA GLN A 944 12.75 -2.86 22.51
C GLN A 944 12.95 -1.34 22.28
N LEU A 945 12.44 -0.48 23.16
CA LEU A 945 12.51 0.97 22.98
C LEU A 945 13.89 1.56 23.27
N VAL A 946 14.39 2.41 22.36
CA VAL A 946 15.63 3.18 22.51
C VAL A 946 15.30 4.63 22.89
N LEU A 947 15.73 5.06 24.08
CA LEU A 947 15.43 6.36 24.69
C LEU A 947 16.71 7.19 24.81
N ASP A 948 16.83 8.32 24.11
CA ASP A 948 18.03 9.15 24.09
C ASP A 948 19.32 8.31 23.89
N GLY A 949 19.25 7.34 22.99
CA GLY A 949 20.34 6.40 22.69
C GLY A 949 20.58 5.28 23.71
N VAL A 950 19.79 5.20 24.78
CA VAL A 950 19.86 4.16 25.82
C VAL A 950 18.63 3.26 25.78
N GLN A 951 18.86 1.95 25.80
CA GLN A 951 17.82 0.93 25.90
C GLN A 951 17.86 0.30 27.29
N LEU A 952 16.68 0.10 27.89
CA LEU A 952 16.56 -0.46 29.24
C LEU A 952 16.31 -1.97 29.21
N SER A 953 16.70 -2.65 30.28
CA SER A 953 16.37 -4.06 30.52
C SER A 953 15.82 -4.25 31.93
N PHE A 954 14.78 -5.07 32.07
CA PHE A 954 14.14 -5.31 33.36
C PHE A 954 14.22 -6.78 33.73
N SER A 955 14.92 -7.08 34.83
CA SER A 955 14.79 -8.37 35.51
C SER A 955 13.75 -8.22 36.62
N ASN A 956 12.49 -8.42 36.27
CA ASN A 956 11.38 -8.33 37.22
C ASN A 956 11.16 -9.67 37.95
N ASP A 957 11.25 -9.66 39.27
CA ASP A 957 11.00 -10.84 40.09
C ASP A 957 9.50 -11.08 40.25
N ASN A 958 8.91 -11.89 39.37
CA ASN A 958 7.47 -12.24 39.41
C ASN A 958 7.14 -13.47 40.26
N ARG A 959 8.14 -14.04 40.96
CA ARG A 959 7.96 -15.20 41.85
C ARG A 959 7.56 -14.74 43.25
N PHE A 960 6.60 -15.41 43.87
CA PHE A 960 6.24 -15.22 45.27
C PHE A 960 6.89 -16.30 46.13
N GLY A 961 7.66 -15.90 47.14
CA GLY A 961 8.35 -16.84 48.03
C GLY A 961 9.66 -16.30 48.60
N ARG A 962 10.32 -17.14 49.39
CA ARG A 962 11.63 -16.84 49.99
C ARG A 962 12.72 -16.83 48.95
N ASP A 963 13.49 -15.75 48.90
CA ASP A 963 14.79 -15.72 48.28
C ASP A 963 15.82 -16.40 49.18
N THR A 964 16.13 -17.66 48.88
CA THR A 964 17.11 -18.47 49.61
C THR A 964 18.54 -17.94 49.45
N SER A 965 18.83 -17.23 48.36
CA SER A 965 20.16 -16.70 48.04
C SER A 965 20.49 -15.42 48.82
N ARG A 966 19.47 -14.64 49.23
CA ARG A 966 19.62 -13.43 50.07
C ARG A 966 19.21 -13.62 51.52
N SER A 967 18.45 -14.67 51.84
CA SER A 967 18.19 -15.06 53.22
C SER A 967 19.47 -15.51 53.94
N ARG A 968 19.60 -15.22 55.25
CA ARG A 968 20.81 -15.50 56.03
C ARG A 968 20.47 -16.13 57.38
N TYR A 969 21.41 -16.90 57.91
CA TYR A 969 21.38 -17.46 59.26
C TYR A 969 22.58 -16.90 60.03
N SER A 970 22.41 -16.55 61.31
CA SER A 970 23.49 -16.02 62.16
C SER A 970 24.68 -16.98 62.28
N ARG A 971 24.41 -18.30 62.19
CA ARG A 971 25.43 -19.34 62.22
C ARG A 971 25.22 -20.36 61.08
N PRO A 972 26.30 -20.87 60.46
CA PRO A 972 26.19 -21.79 59.33
C PRO A 972 25.58 -23.15 59.68
N ASN A 973 25.75 -23.63 60.92
CA ASN A 973 25.33 -24.96 61.39
C ASN A 973 23.95 -25.00 62.11
N MET A 974 23.08 -24.02 61.88
CA MET A 974 21.71 -24.03 62.43
C MET A 974 20.75 -24.81 61.54
N TRP A 975 19.73 -25.42 62.15
CA TRP A 975 18.58 -25.97 61.43
C TRP A 975 18.05 -24.98 60.39
N ARG A 976 17.65 -25.49 59.23
CA ARG A 976 17.08 -24.69 58.16
C ARG A 976 15.58 -24.55 58.42
N VAL A 977 15.00 -23.49 57.86
CA VAL A 977 13.55 -23.29 57.86
C VAL A 977 13.00 -23.33 56.46
N ASN A 978 11.79 -23.84 56.29
CA ASN A 978 10.99 -23.65 55.09
C ASN A 978 10.05 -22.46 55.30
N MET A 979 9.74 -21.72 54.23
CA MET A 979 8.82 -20.59 54.26
C MET A 979 7.87 -20.72 53.06
N ALA A 980 6.58 -20.87 53.35
CA ALA A 980 5.55 -21.12 52.34
C ALA A 980 4.23 -20.45 52.72
N GLY A 981 3.27 -20.44 51.80
CA GLY A 981 1.88 -20.08 52.12
C GLY A 981 1.25 -21.10 53.07
N TRP A 982 0.35 -20.64 53.93
CA TRP A 982 -0.45 -21.51 54.80
C TRP A 982 -1.78 -21.86 54.12
N ARG A 983 -2.20 -23.11 54.25
CA ARG A 983 -3.53 -23.56 53.81
C ARG A 983 -3.98 -24.71 54.70
N GLU A 984 -5.02 -24.45 55.49
CA GLU A 984 -5.71 -25.46 56.30
C GLU A 984 -7.19 -25.07 56.32
N GLY A 985 -8.11 -26.03 56.13
CA GLY A 985 -9.56 -25.76 56.09
C GLY A 985 -9.97 -24.64 55.11
N LEU A 986 -10.67 -23.63 55.64
CA LEU A 986 -11.13 -22.42 54.93
C LEU A 986 -10.11 -21.27 54.95
N VAL A 987 -9.02 -21.38 55.70
CA VAL A 987 -8.01 -20.33 55.84
C VAL A 987 -6.91 -20.53 54.80
N ILE A 988 -6.79 -19.56 53.90
CA ILE A 988 -5.72 -19.47 52.89
C ILE A 988 -4.89 -18.23 53.22
N ALA A 989 -3.56 -18.37 53.28
CA ALA A 989 -2.68 -17.25 53.54
C ALA A 989 -2.75 -16.19 52.43
N LYS A 990 -2.69 -14.92 52.81
CA LYS A 990 -2.50 -13.79 51.90
C LYS A 990 -1.04 -13.34 52.00
N GLN A 991 -0.21 -13.80 51.06
CA GLN A 991 1.24 -13.66 51.11
C GLN A 991 1.70 -12.21 50.90
N GLU A 992 2.08 -11.53 51.98
CA GLU A 992 2.67 -10.19 51.91
C GLU A 992 4.17 -10.25 51.57
N PRO A 993 4.66 -9.55 50.54
CA PRO A 993 6.06 -9.59 50.10
C PRO A 993 7.00 -8.78 51.03
N GLY A 994 6.90 -8.99 52.34
CA GLY A 994 7.77 -8.39 53.36
C GLY A 994 9.03 -9.22 53.61
N ASP A 995 10.10 -8.54 54.06
CA ASP A 995 11.27 -9.23 54.62
C ASP A 995 11.06 -9.42 56.13
N TYR A 996 11.47 -10.59 56.66
CA TYR A 996 11.22 -10.98 58.05
C TYR A 996 12.51 -11.36 58.77
N LYS A 997 12.54 -11.18 60.09
CA LYS A 997 13.64 -11.59 60.95
C LYS A 997 13.12 -12.33 62.17
N ILE A 998 13.61 -13.55 62.37
CA ILE A 998 13.31 -14.37 63.56
C ILE A 998 14.52 -14.30 64.48
N VAL A 999 14.31 -13.90 65.73
CA VAL A 999 15.38 -13.75 66.74
C VAL A 999 15.10 -14.72 67.90
N PHE A 1000 16.02 -15.65 68.13
CA PHE A 1000 15.90 -16.68 69.16
C PHE A 1000 16.47 -16.22 70.50
N GLY A 1001 15.87 -16.68 71.59
CA GLY A 1001 16.18 -16.36 72.98
C GLY A 1001 15.82 -17.54 73.89
N ALA A 1002 15.60 -17.26 75.19
CA ALA A 1002 15.01 -18.25 76.09
C ALA A 1002 13.49 -18.34 75.87
N VAL A 1003 12.86 -19.47 76.22
CA VAL A 1003 11.39 -19.60 76.23
C VAL A 1003 10.79 -18.48 77.08
N GLY A 1004 9.78 -17.78 76.54
CA GLY A 1004 9.28 -16.52 77.10
C GLY A 1004 9.95 -15.27 76.51
N ALA A 1005 10.77 -15.42 75.47
CA ALA A 1005 11.24 -14.31 74.65
C ALA A 1005 10.06 -13.53 74.07
N ASP A 1006 9.02 -14.23 73.62
CA ASP A 1006 7.75 -13.66 73.18
C ASP A 1006 6.56 -14.56 73.53
N THR A 1007 5.35 -14.15 73.19
CA THR A 1007 4.14 -14.96 73.30
C THR A 1007 3.38 -14.93 71.98
N SER A 1008 3.06 -16.11 71.42
CA SER A 1008 2.25 -16.21 70.21
C SER A 1008 0.84 -15.64 70.44
N THR A 1009 0.18 -15.25 69.37
CA THR A 1009 -1.20 -14.76 69.38
C THR A 1009 -2.16 -15.94 69.18
N GLU A 1010 -3.27 -15.93 69.90
CA GLU A 1010 -4.39 -16.86 69.63
C GLU A 1010 -4.90 -16.65 68.21
N TYR A 1011 -5.06 -17.72 67.45
CA TYR A 1011 -5.52 -17.63 66.07
C TYR A 1011 -6.23 -18.91 65.62
N ASP A 1012 -7.31 -18.77 64.85
CA ASP A 1012 -7.99 -19.89 64.18
C ASP A 1012 -7.24 -20.19 62.87
N ILE A 1013 -6.52 -21.31 62.84
CA ILE A 1013 -5.60 -21.63 61.74
C ILE A 1013 -6.29 -22.28 60.54
N ASP A 1014 -7.54 -22.75 60.69
CA ASP A 1014 -8.27 -23.44 59.62
C ASP A 1014 -9.66 -22.86 59.32
N GLY A 1015 -10.15 -21.89 60.12
CA GLY A 1015 -11.42 -21.22 59.91
C GLY A 1015 -12.64 -22.09 60.21
N THR A 1016 -12.42 -23.28 60.76
CA THR A 1016 -13.43 -24.24 61.20
C THR A 1016 -13.41 -24.47 62.71
N GLY A 1017 -12.59 -23.70 63.45
CA GLY A 1017 -12.51 -23.73 64.91
C GLY A 1017 -11.23 -24.35 65.47
N THR A 1018 -10.21 -24.65 64.66
CA THR A 1018 -8.90 -25.11 65.17
C THR A 1018 -8.10 -23.90 65.67
N ILE A 1019 -8.26 -23.58 66.96
CA ILE A 1019 -7.61 -22.44 67.60
C ILE A 1019 -6.26 -22.87 68.21
N VAL A 1020 -5.17 -22.22 67.79
CA VAL A 1020 -3.87 -22.35 68.49
C VAL A 1020 -3.80 -21.31 69.62
N PRO A 1021 -3.47 -21.71 70.86
CA PRO A 1021 -3.49 -20.80 72.01
C PRO A 1021 -2.23 -19.92 72.10
N PRO A 1022 -2.29 -18.79 72.84
CA PRO A 1022 -1.12 -17.99 73.17
C PRO A 1022 -0.08 -18.81 73.94
N THR A 1023 1.10 -18.99 73.35
CA THR A 1023 2.17 -19.84 73.88
C THR A 1023 3.43 -19.00 74.07
N PRO A 1024 4.03 -18.99 75.27
CA PRO A 1024 5.36 -18.39 75.46
C PRO A 1024 6.40 -19.15 74.63
N VAL A 1025 7.09 -18.46 73.73
CA VAL A 1025 8.03 -19.08 72.77
C VAL A 1025 9.47 -18.59 72.96
N ASN A 1026 10.42 -19.34 72.42
CA ASN A 1026 11.85 -19.01 72.43
C ASN A 1026 12.29 -18.09 71.29
N PHE A 1027 11.37 -17.47 70.54
CA PHE A 1027 11.70 -16.58 69.44
C PHE A 1027 10.78 -15.34 69.38
N LYS A 1028 11.24 -14.31 68.68
CA LYS A 1028 10.45 -13.13 68.29
C LYS A 1028 10.44 -13.02 66.77
N VAL A 1029 9.32 -12.61 66.19
CA VAL A 1029 9.19 -12.31 64.75
C VAL A 1029 9.15 -10.81 64.55
N LEU A 1030 10.06 -10.31 63.73
CA LEU A 1030 10.19 -8.89 63.39
C LEU A 1030 10.02 -8.72 61.88
N LYS A 1031 9.40 -7.62 61.44
CA LYS A 1031 9.45 -7.15 60.05
C LYS A 1031 10.80 -6.48 59.84
N SER A 1032 11.58 -6.93 58.86
CA SER A 1032 12.91 -6.40 58.52
C SER A 1032 12.79 -5.04 57.82
N ASN A 1033 12.30 -4.04 58.54
CA ASN A 1033 12.24 -2.63 58.12
C ASN A 1033 13.16 -1.78 59.02
N ALA A 1034 13.27 -0.48 58.75
CA ALA A 1034 14.17 0.42 59.48
C ALA A 1034 14.01 0.38 61.02
N ASN A 1035 12.81 0.05 61.52
CA ASN A 1035 12.49 0.01 62.95
C ASN A 1035 12.48 -1.41 63.54
N ASN A 1036 12.71 -2.45 62.73
CA ASN A 1036 12.51 -3.86 63.10
C ASN A 1036 11.20 -4.08 63.86
N ALA A 1037 10.08 -3.61 63.29
CA ALA A 1037 8.79 -3.62 63.96
C ALA A 1037 8.39 -5.05 64.35
N LYS A 1038 7.95 -5.22 65.61
CA LYS A 1038 7.50 -6.52 66.12
C LYS A 1038 6.19 -6.94 65.43
N LEU A 1039 6.14 -8.15 64.89
CA LEU A 1039 4.96 -8.71 64.26
C LEU A 1039 4.19 -9.63 65.20
N LYS A 1040 2.88 -9.72 64.99
CA LYS A 1040 2.07 -10.79 65.58
C LYS A 1040 2.31 -12.08 64.80
N PHE A 1041 2.29 -13.20 65.50
CA PHE A 1041 2.40 -14.52 64.89
C PHE A 1041 1.60 -15.52 65.72
N ALA A 1042 1.06 -16.53 65.07
CA ALA A 1042 0.53 -17.72 65.73
C ALA A 1042 1.60 -18.82 65.69
N PHE A 1043 1.58 -19.72 66.68
CA PHE A 1043 2.55 -20.81 66.78
C PHE A 1043 1.81 -22.12 66.89
N PHE A 1044 1.98 -22.96 65.87
CA PHE A 1044 1.37 -24.28 65.81
C PHE A 1044 2.42 -25.33 66.20
N GLU A 1045 2.40 -25.67 67.48
CA GLU A 1045 3.27 -26.66 68.12
C GLU A 1045 2.75 -28.07 67.79
N LYS A 1046 3.49 -28.81 66.95
CA LYS A 1046 3.19 -30.21 66.60
C LYS A 1046 4.28 -31.15 67.08
N ASP A 1047 5.51 -30.67 67.26
CA ASP A 1047 6.63 -31.45 67.78
C ASP A 1047 6.73 -31.36 69.31
N ILE A 1048 6.07 -32.31 69.97
CA ILE A 1048 6.12 -32.40 71.44
C ILE A 1048 7.50 -32.80 72.01
N THR A 1049 8.52 -33.08 71.19
CA THR A 1049 9.83 -33.58 71.65
C THR A 1049 10.91 -32.50 71.79
N GLY A 1050 10.75 -31.33 71.17
CA GLY A 1050 11.70 -30.21 71.26
C GLY A 1050 11.59 -29.36 72.53
N GLY A 1051 10.52 -29.56 73.31
CA GLY A 1051 10.19 -28.80 74.51
C GLY A 1051 9.18 -27.68 74.22
N ALA A 1052 8.20 -27.50 75.11
CA ALA A 1052 7.09 -26.56 74.86
C ALA A 1052 7.57 -25.13 74.56
N GLY A 1053 7.09 -24.55 73.45
CA GLY A 1053 7.43 -23.19 73.04
C GLY A 1053 8.81 -23.06 72.39
N VAL A 1054 9.43 -24.16 71.96
CA VAL A 1054 10.70 -24.18 71.25
C VAL A 1054 10.43 -24.57 69.80
N LEU A 1055 10.82 -23.73 68.83
CA LEU A 1055 10.68 -24.07 67.42
C LEU A 1055 11.51 -25.31 67.06
N SER A 1056 10.84 -26.42 66.76
CA SER A 1056 11.45 -27.73 66.54
C SER A 1056 10.71 -28.56 65.47
N ALA A 1057 11.23 -29.76 65.19
CA ALA A 1057 10.75 -30.66 64.16
C ALA A 1057 11.30 -32.07 64.39
N GLN A 1058 10.52 -33.09 64.03
CA GLN A 1058 10.97 -34.48 64.00
C GLN A 1058 11.41 -34.91 62.60
N ARG A 1059 12.04 -36.09 62.52
CA ARG A 1059 12.34 -36.73 61.23
C ARG A 1059 11.08 -36.94 60.38
N ASP A 1060 9.94 -37.15 61.01
CA ASP A 1060 8.63 -37.20 60.34
C ASP A 1060 8.10 -35.76 60.13
N PRO A 1061 7.92 -35.31 58.87
CA PRO A 1061 7.43 -33.96 58.57
C PRO A 1061 6.04 -33.64 59.13
N PHE A 1062 5.22 -34.65 59.47
CA PHE A 1062 3.91 -34.44 60.07
C PHE A 1062 3.99 -33.79 61.47
N PHE A 1063 5.11 -33.98 62.17
CA PHE A 1063 5.40 -33.43 63.50
C PHE A 1063 6.49 -32.34 63.39
N THR A 1064 6.12 -31.23 62.77
CA THR A 1064 6.96 -30.03 62.60
C THR A 1064 6.21 -28.82 63.10
N ASP A 1065 6.90 -27.95 63.83
CA ASP A 1065 6.31 -26.72 64.32
C ASP A 1065 6.25 -25.63 63.25
N TYR A 1066 5.19 -24.82 63.30
CA TYR A 1066 4.99 -23.71 62.37
C TYR A 1066 4.87 -22.37 63.09
N ILE A 1067 5.59 -21.38 62.59
CA ILE A 1067 5.37 -19.97 62.89
C ILE A 1067 4.50 -19.40 61.79
N LEU A 1068 3.27 -19.03 62.13
CA LEU A 1068 2.33 -18.40 61.21
C LEU A 1068 2.43 -16.88 61.40
N ILE A 1069 3.14 -16.20 60.51
CA ILE A 1069 3.32 -14.74 60.55
C ILE A 1069 1.98 -14.08 60.23
N LEU A 1070 1.50 -13.21 61.12
CA LEU A 1070 0.21 -12.52 60.95
C LEU A 1070 0.42 -11.06 60.57
N GLU A 1071 -0.17 -10.65 59.46
CA GLU A 1071 -0.09 -9.28 58.94
C GLU A 1071 -1.48 -8.64 58.81
N ARG A 1072 -1.48 -7.33 58.54
CA ARG A 1072 -2.65 -6.53 58.19
C ARG A 1072 -2.33 -5.80 56.91
N THR A 1073 -3.32 -5.64 56.03
CA THR A 1073 -3.17 -4.85 54.80
C THR A 1073 -3.81 -3.47 54.98
N GLU A 1074 -3.49 -2.53 54.09
CA GLU A 1074 -4.10 -1.19 54.12
C GLU A 1074 -5.61 -1.22 53.82
N SER A 1075 -6.07 -2.21 53.04
CA SER A 1075 -7.48 -2.39 52.66
C SER A 1075 -8.27 -3.32 53.59
N ASP A 1076 -7.61 -4.25 54.29
CA ASP A 1076 -8.21 -5.13 55.29
C ASP A 1076 -7.45 -5.07 56.60
N THR A 1077 -8.12 -4.55 57.63
CA THR A 1077 -7.58 -4.41 58.97
C THR A 1077 -7.61 -5.70 59.78
N SER A 1078 -8.24 -6.77 59.29
CA SER A 1078 -8.21 -8.08 59.95
C SER A 1078 -6.81 -8.70 59.93
N LEU A 1079 -6.44 -9.42 61.00
CA LEU A 1079 -5.20 -10.19 61.01
C LEU A 1079 -5.40 -11.42 60.13
N HIS A 1080 -4.52 -11.60 59.15
CA HIS A 1080 -4.48 -12.78 58.31
C HIS A 1080 -3.08 -13.41 58.33
N ILE A 1081 -3.00 -14.70 58.01
CA ILE A 1081 -1.71 -15.37 57.87
C ILE A 1081 -1.06 -14.88 56.57
N SER A 1082 0.16 -14.35 56.69
CA SER A 1082 0.98 -13.99 55.54
C SER A 1082 1.88 -15.14 55.11
N TRP A 1083 2.66 -15.70 56.02
CA TRP A 1083 3.61 -16.78 55.73
C TRP A 1083 3.66 -17.78 56.86
N ALA A 1084 3.79 -19.05 56.52
CA ALA A 1084 4.13 -20.11 57.46
C ALA A 1084 5.62 -20.42 57.36
N VAL A 1085 6.32 -20.35 58.49
CA VAL A 1085 7.73 -20.73 58.61
C VAL A 1085 7.82 -22.00 59.43
N SER A 1086 8.28 -23.09 58.83
CA SER A 1086 8.42 -24.37 59.50
C SER A 1086 9.88 -24.74 59.71
N ALA A 1087 10.18 -25.41 60.82
CA ALA A 1087 11.52 -25.95 61.04
C ALA A 1087 11.76 -27.18 60.14
N VAL A 1088 13.01 -27.40 59.73
CA VAL A 1088 13.40 -28.60 58.99
C VAL A 1088 14.34 -29.42 59.86
N PHE A 1089 13.91 -30.62 60.24
CA PHE A 1089 14.73 -31.54 61.01
C PHE A 1089 16.01 -31.88 60.25
N ASP A 1090 17.15 -31.75 60.94
CA ASP A 1090 18.45 -32.04 60.39
C ASP A 1090 19.34 -32.68 61.47
N SER A 1091 19.73 -33.93 61.25
CA SER A 1091 20.51 -34.71 62.21
C SER A 1091 21.98 -34.28 62.32
N VAL A 1092 22.46 -33.39 61.44
CA VAL A 1092 23.86 -32.93 61.40
C VAL A 1092 23.99 -31.48 61.86
N ARG A 1093 22.89 -30.71 61.81
CA ARG A 1093 22.82 -29.31 62.25
C ARG A 1093 22.30 -29.20 63.68
N SER A 1094 22.63 -28.11 64.36
CA SER A 1094 22.19 -27.83 65.73
C SER A 1094 20.90 -27.01 65.76
N LEU A 1095 20.10 -27.22 66.82
CA LEU A 1095 18.92 -26.42 67.12
C LEU A 1095 19.29 -24.95 67.38
N TYR A 1096 18.29 -24.06 67.31
CA TYR A 1096 18.44 -22.62 67.50
C TYR A 1096 18.83 -22.26 68.95
N ALA A 1097 19.89 -21.48 69.14
CA ALA A 1097 20.39 -21.05 70.44
C ALA A 1097 20.00 -19.58 70.76
N PRO A 1098 19.96 -19.17 72.04
CA PRO A 1098 19.72 -17.77 72.39
C PRO A 1098 20.72 -16.83 71.71
N GLY A 1099 20.21 -15.78 71.06
CA GLY A 1099 20.99 -14.84 70.25
C GLY A 1099 21.07 -15.18 68.75
N ASP A 1100 20.61 -16.36 68.34
CA ASP A 1100 20.55 -16.71 66.93
C ASP A 1100 19.49 -15.90 66.17
N THR A 1101 19.76 -15.64 64.89
CA THR A 1101 18.83 -14.91 64.02
C THR A 1101 18.71 -15.55 62.65
N ILE A 1102 17.50 -15.59 62.11
CA ILE A 1102 17.22 -15.95 60.73
C ILE A 1102 16.64 -14.73 60.03
N SER A 1103 17.31 -14.27 58.98
CA SER A 1103 16.81 -13.22 58.08
C SER A 1103 16.21 -13.89 56.85
N LEU A 1104 14.92 -13.66 56.62
CA LEU A 1104 14.13 -14.17 55.52
C LEU A 1104 13.85 -13.01 54.55
N VAL A 1105 14.38 -13.11 53.34
CA VAL A 1105 14.15 -12.13 52.27
C VAL A 1105 13.15 -12.75 51.29
N THR A 1106 12.17 -11.98 50.83
CA THR A 1106 11.22 -12.42 49.78
C THR A 1106 11.54 -11.76 48.45
N TYR A 1107 11.19 -12.45 47.36
CA TYR A 1107 11.13 -11.85 46.02
C TYR A 1107 10.01 -10.80 45.97
N LYS A 1108 10.27 -9.67 45.31
CA LYS A 1108 9.35 -8.53 45.18
C LYS A 1108 9.42 -7.95 43.77
N ALA A 1109 8.29 -8.00 43.06
CA ALA A 1109 8.14 -7.35 41.76
C ALA A 1109 8.23 -5.83 41.90
N PHE A 1110 8.47 -5.11 40.78
CA PHE A 1110 8.36 -3.66 40.77
C PHE A 1110 6.90 -3.22 41.05
N SER A 1111 6.73 -2.34 42.02
CA SER A 1111 5.45 -1.84 42.52
C SER A 1111 5.30 -0.35 42.26
N SER A 1112 4.09 0.18 42.44
CA SER A 1112 3.81 1.62 42.33
C SER A 1112 4.57 2.49 43.33
N ARG A 1113 5.26 1.88 44.31
CA ARG A 1113 6.11 2.56 45.31
C ARG A 1113 7.58 2.62 44.91
N ASP A 1114 7.99 1.90 43.87
CA ASP A 1114 9.39 1.82 43.45
C ASP A 1114 9.74 2.96 42.47
N VAL A 1115 10.85 3.64 42.75
CA VAL A 1115 11.40 4.73 41.94
C VAL A 1115 12.88 4.50 41.77
N TYR A 1116 13.36 4.53 40.53
CA TYR A 1116 14.77 4.40 40.19
C TYR A 1116 15.25 5.63 39.45
N GLU A 1117 16.53 5.98 39.65
CA GLU A 1117 17.17 7.07 38.92
C GLU A 1117 18.54 6.66 38.39
N PHE A 1118 18.91 7.28 37.26
CA PHE A 1118 20.24 7.20 36.68
C PHE A 1118 20.57 8.49 35.94
N THR A 1119 21.87 8.78 35.80
CA THR A 1119 22.39 9.93 35.06
C THR A 1119 23.28 9.45 33.94
N THR A 1120 23.18 10.08 32.78
CA THR A 1120 24.01 9.81 31.61
C THR A 1120 25.16 10.79 31.51
N THR A 1121 26.25 10.36 30.90
CA THR A 1121 27.38 11.18 30.46
C THR A 1121 27.61 10.87 28.99
N ALA A 1122 27.63 11.90 28.15
CA ALA A 1122 27.83 11.75 26.72
C ALA A 1122 29.26 11.27 26.43
N HIS A 1123 29.50 10.81 25.20
CA HIS A 1123 30.85 10.50 24.76
C HIS A 1123 31.74 11.75 24.70
N GLN A 1124 33.05 11.57 24.84
CA GLN A 1124 34.01 12.67 24.91
C GLN A 1124 35.33 12.29 24.24
N VAL A 1125 36.16 13.30 23.94
CA VAL A 1125 37.54 13.11 23.43
C VAL A 1125 38.54 13.53 24.52
N ASP A 1126 39.33 12.58 25.00
CA ASP A 1126 40.44 12.84 25.91
C ASP A 1126 41.73 13.10 25.12
N LYS A 1127 42.24 14.33 25.17
CA LYS A 1127 43.45 14.75 24.44
C LYS A 1127 44.72 14.00 24.86
N LYS A 1128 44.83 13.58 26.12
CA LYS A 1128 45.99 12.84 26.63
C LYS A 1128 45.97 11.40 26.11
N LEU A 1129 44.79 10.79 26.08
CA LEU A 1129 44.57 9.49 25.46
C LEU A 1129 44.83 9.56 23.95
N ALA A 1130 44.35 10.62 23.28
CA ALA A 1130 44.59 10.86 21.86
C ALA A 1130 46.10 10.92 21.54
N ALA A 1131 46.88 11.66 22.34
CA ALA A 1131 48.33 11.77 22.17
C ALA A 1131 49.03 10.40 22.25
N GLY A 1132 48.58 9.52 23.15
CA GLY A 1132 49.08 8.15 23.27
C GLY A 1132 48.60 7.20 22.17
N GLN A 1133 47.65 7.63 21.33
CA GLN A 1133 47.04 6.83 20.28
C GLN A 1133 47.46 7.24 18.85
N LEU A 1134 48.27 8.29 18.68
CA LEU A 1134 48.76 8.73 17.36
C LEU A 1134 49.49 7.63 16.57
N ASP A 1135 50.09 6.65 17.24
CA ASP A 1135 50.73 5.49 16.59
C ASP A 1135 49.75 4.51 15.95
N ARG A 1136 48.44 4.64 16.24
CA ARG A 1136 47.38 3.85 15.60
C ARG A 1136 47.01 4.37 14.21
N ILE A 1137 47.42 5.60 13.87
CA ILE A 1137 47.14 6.19 12.56
C ILE A 1137 47.74 5.32 11.46
N LYS A 1138 46.89 4.93 10.50
CA LYS A 1138 47.26 4.06 9.38
C LYS A 1138 46.63 4.54 8.09
N VAL A 1139 47.34 4.31 7.00
CA VAL A 1139 46.86 4.49 5.64
C VAL A 1139 46.32 3.15 5.14
N VAL A 1140 45.12 3.14 4.58
CA VAL A 1140 44.48 1.95 4.00
C VAL A 1140 43.92 2.25 2.60
N PRO A 1141 44.08 1.34 1.62
CA PRO A 1141 44.98 0.19 1.66
C PRO A 1141 46.45 0.65 1.64
N ASN A 1142 47.34 -0.16 2.22
CA ASN A 1142 48.78 0.09 2.14
C ASN A 1142 49.54 -1.25 2.00
N PRO A 1143 50.07 -1.58 0.81
CA PRO A 1143 50.06 -0.76 -0.40
C PRO A 1143 48.65 -0.64 -1.02
N TYR A 1144 48.39 0.48 -1.70
CA TYR A 1144 47.27 0.60 -2.62
C TYR A 1144 47.61 -0.12 -3.92
N VAL A 1145 46.80 -1.11 -4.31
CA VAL A 1145 47.06 -1.96 -5.48
C VAL A 1145 45.87 -1.90 -6.42
N ALA A 1146 46.00 -1.11 -7.49
CA ALA A 1146 44.99 -0.90 -8.53
C ALA A 1146 43.63 -0.32 -8.08
N ALA A 1147 42.93 -0.95 -7.13
CA ALA A 1147 41.64 -0.56 -6.57
C ALA A 1147 41.46 -1.01 -5.11
N ALA A 1148 40.50 -0.44 -4.38
CA ALA A 1148 40.06 -0.88 -3.06
C ALA A 1148 38.57 -1.26 -3.08
N SER A 1149 38.12 -2.11 -2.15
CA SER A 1149 36.73 -2.62 -2.15
C SER A 1149 35.67 -1.55 -1.90
N TRP A 1150 36.06 -0.44 -1.26
CA TRP A 1150 35.19 0.70 -0.94
C TRP A 1150 35.17 1.77 -2.03
N GLU A 1151 35.96 1.61 -3.09
CA GLU A 1151 35.88 2.50 -4.24
C GLU A 1151 34.59 2.26 -5.00
N GLU A 1152 33.94 3.34 -5.42
CA GLU A 1152 32.70 3.26 -6.17
C GLU A 1152 32.94 2.60 -7.53
N ARG A 1153 31.98 1.74 -7.94
CA ARG A 1153 32.04 1.08 -9.23
C ARG A 1153 32.03 2.14 -10.32
N ASN A 1154 32.99 2.06 -11.25
CA ASN A 1154 33.03 2.97 -12.39
C ASN A 1154 31.77 2.76 -13.27
N PRO A 1155 30.91 3.78 -13.44
CA PRO A 1155 29.73 3.66 -14.30
C PRO A 1155 30.08 3.63 -15.79
N PHE A 1156 31.30 4.03 -16.17
CA PHE A 1156 31.71 4.10 -17.57
C PHE A 1156 32.41 2.83 -18.08
N PRO A 1157 32.25 2.46 -19.37
CA PRO A 1157 32.88 1.28 -19.98
C PRO A 1157 34.42 1.35 -20.03
N THR A 1158 34.98 2.56 -19.94
CA THR A 1158 36.42 2.80 -20.02
C THR A 1158 36.87 3.82 -18.97
N GLY A 1159 38.14 3.76 -18.59
CA GLY A 1159 38.70 4.59 -17.52
C GLY A 1159 38.76 3.88 -16.17
N ARG A 1160 39.47 4.48 -15.21
CA ARG A 1160 39.43 4.06 -13.80
C ARG A 1160 38.45 5.00 -13.10
N GLY A 1161 37.53 4.45 -12.31
CA GLY A 1161 36.59 5.23 -11.50
C GLY A 1161 37.29 6.06 -10.42
N PRO A 1162 36.53 6.74 -9.55
CA PRO A 1162 37.06 7.47 -8.40
C PRO A 1162 37.98 6.57 -7.57
N ARG A 1163 39.17 7.07 -7.23
CA ARG A 1163 40.17 6.33 -6.45
C ARG A 1163 40.32 6.93 -5.09
N SER A 1164 40.49 6.10 -4.08
CA SER A 1164 40.45 6.56 -2.71
C SER A 1164 41.43 5.83 -1.79
N ILE A 1165 42.15 6.62 -0.97
CA ILE A 1165 43.00 6.14 0.12
C ILE A 1165 42.54 6.82 1.40
N HIS A 1166 42.37 6.03 2.46
CA HIS A 1166 41.87 6.52 3.75
C HIS A 1166 43.00 6.58 4.79
N PHE A 1167 43.01 7.64 5.59
CA PHE A 1167 43.82 7.80 6.80
C PHE A 1167 42.90 7.55 8.00
N THR A 1168 43.14 6.49 8.76
CA THR A 1168 42.22 6.04 9.84
C THR A 1168 42.81 6.29 11.23
N HIS A 1169 41.94 6.32 12.25
CA HIS A 1169 42.28 6.56 13.67
C HIS A 1169 42.88 7.95 13.93
N LEU A 1170 42.45 8.95 13.15
CA LEU A 1170 42.89 10.33 13.28
C LEU A 1170 42.28 10.98 14.54
N PRO A 1171 42.97 11.98 15.13
CA PRO A 1171 42.35 12.91 16.05
C PRO A 1171 41.23 13.70 15.36
N GLN A 1172 40.23 14.14 16.13
CA GLN A 1172 39.06 14.85 15.62
C GLN A 1172 39.38 16.09 14.78
N ASP A 1173 40.48 16.78 15.11
CA ASP A 1173 40.99 17.94 14.38
C ASP A 1173 42.46 17.70 14.03
N CYS A 1174 42.79 17.59 12.74
CA CYS A 1174 44.18 17.50 12.28
C CYS A 1174 44.37 17.91 10.81
N THR A 1175 45.61 18.24 10.44
CA THR A 1175 46.03 18.48 9.07
C THR A 1175 46.93 17.35 8.60
N ILE A 1176 46.61 16.76 7.45
CA ILE A 1176 47.40 15.68 6.81
C ILE A 1176 48.13 16.27 5.60
N ARG A 1177 49.46 16.19 5.60
CA ARG A 1177 50.30 16.65 4.50
C ARG A 1177 50.97 15.45 3.85
N ILE A 1178 50.81 15.32 2.53
CA ILE A 1178 51.31 14.18 1.76
C ILE A 1178 52.47 14.65 0.90
N TYR A 1179 53.59 13.93 0.97
CA TYR A 1179 54.84 14.26 0.31
C TYR A 1179 55.36 13.11 -0.55
N THR A 1180 56.09 13.45 -1.61
CA THR A 1180 56.96 12.49 -2.30
C THR A 1180 58.15 12.12 -1.41
N ILE A 1181 58.90 11.06 -1.76
CA ILE A 1181 60.12 10.68 -1.03
C ILE A 1181 61.23 11.74 -1.10
N THR A 1182 61.17 12.65 -2.09
CA THR A 1182 62.08 13.79 -2.22
C THR A 1182 61.65 15.02 -1.42
N GLY A 1183 60.49 14.96 -0.74
CA GLY A 1183 59.97 16.01 0.13
C GLY A 1183 59.08 17.06 -0.56
N GLU A 1184 58.63 16.81 -1.79
CA GLU A 1184 57.70 17.71 -2.48
C GLU A 1184 56.27 17.50 -1.97
N LEU A 1185 55.57 18.58 -1.66
CA LEU A 1185 54.17 18.53 -1.20
C LEU A 1185 53.25 18.16 -2.36
N VAL A 1186 52.55 17.04 -2.21
CA VAL A 1186 51.61 16.48 -3.17
C VAL A 1186 50.21 17.04 -2.93
N ALA A 1187 49.73 16.92 -1.68
CA ALA A 1187 48.39 17.31 -1.27
C ALA A 1187 48.35 17.65 0.23
N THR A 1188 47.36 18.44 0.63
CA THR A 1188 47.02 18.73 2.04
C THR A 1188 45.55 18.41 2.23
N VAL A 1189 45.23 17.62 3.25
CA VAL A 1189 43.86 17.24 3.62
C VAL A 1189 43.60 17.77 5.03
N GLU A 1190 42.63 18.66 5.17
CA GLU A 1190 42.16 19.12 6.47
C GLU A 1190 41.08 18.16 6.97
N HIS A 1191 41.21 17.68 8.21
CA HIS A 1191 40.28 16.74 8.81
C HIS A 1191 39.64 17.36 10.04
N HIS A 1192 38.32 17.53 9.97
CA HIS A 1192 37.44 17.90 11.06
C HIS A 1192 36.22 16.98 11.01
N SER A 1193 35.96 16.23 12.09
CA SER A 1193 34.98 15.15 12.05
C SER A 1193 34.15 14.99 13.33
N ALA A 1194 33.16 14.11 13.26
CA ALA A 1194 32.44 13.62 14.43
C ALA A 1194 33.29 12.61 15.22
N MET A 1195 32.99 12.41 16.51
CA MET A 1195 33.83 11.58 17.40
C MET A 1195 33.90 10.09 17.01
N LEU A 1196 32.90 9.59 16.28
CA LEU A 1196 32.88 8.21 15.77
C LEU A 1196 33.50 8.06 14.38
N ASP A 1197 33.98 9.16 13.79
CA ASP A 1197 34.61 9.21 12.47
C ASP A 1197 36.04 9.76 12.59
N GLY A 1198 37.00 8.86 12.78
CA GLY A 1198 38.43 9.16 12.79
C GLY A 1198 39.09 8.91 11.43
N THR A 1199 38.35 9.04 10.33
CA THR A 1199 38.87 8.73 8.99
C THR A 1199 38.87 9.97 8.09
N ALA A 1200 39.97 10.18 7.36
CA ALA A 1200 40.04 11.18 6.31
C ALA A 1200 40.32 10.52 4.96
N GLU A 1201 39.56 10.91 3.95
CA GLU A 1201 39.69 10.43 2.58
C GLU A 1201 40.64 11.30 1.75
N TRP A 1202 41.47 10.66 0.92
CA TRP A 1202 42.23 11.32 -0.13
C TRP A 1202 41.95 10.67 -1.50
N ASN A 1203 41.44 11.48 -2.43
CA ASN A 1203 41.07 11.12 -3.80
C ASN A 1203 42.26 10.81 -4.74
N VAL A 1204 43.47 10.69 -4.20
CA VAL A 1204 44.69 10.32 -4.95
C VAL A 1204 45.06 11.37 -6.03
N LEU A 1205 44.60 12.61 -5.86
CA LEU A 1205 44.94 13.77 -6.70
C LEU A 1205 45.98 14.68 -6.01
N THR A 1206 46.82 15.33 -6.82
CA THR A 1206 47.69 16.41 -6.37
C THR A 1206 46.88 17.68 -6.09
N ARG A 1207 47.51 18.68 -5.46
CA ARG A 1207 46.96 20.03 -5.31
C ARG A 1207 46.56 20.73 -6.62
N ASP A 1208 47.08 20.23 -7.75
CA ASP A 1208 46.80 20.74 -9.10
C ASP A 1208 45.77 19.84 -9.83
N GLU A 1209 45.05 18.99 -9.08
CA GLU A 1209 44.02 18.04 -9.57
C GLU A 1209 44.52 16.98 -10.57
N LEU A 1210 45.82 16.66 -10.51
CA LEU A 1210 46.43 15.63 -11.36
C LEU A 1210 46.52 14.29 -10.63
N GLN A 1211 46.37 13.18 -11.35
CA GLN A 1211 46.60 11.84 -10.79
C GLN A 1211 48.06 11.67 -10.36
N VAL A 1212 48.27 11.20 -9.13
CA VAL A 1212 49.62 10.93 -8.63
C VAL A 1212 50.26 9.70 -9.30
N ALA A 1213 51.60 9.70 -9.40
CA ALA A 1213 52.36 8.58 -9.95
C ALA A 1213 52.40 7.37 -8.99
N TYR A 1214 52.68 6.18 -9.51
CA TYR A 1214 52.99 5.03 -8.66
C TYR A 1214 54.32 5.27 -7.91
N GLY A 1215 54.41 4.84 -6.66
CA GLY A 1215 55.57 5.13 -5.83
C GLY A 1215 55.30 5.08 -4.33
N VAL A 1216 56.32 5.44 -3.54
CA VAL A 1216 56.23 5.54 -2.08
C VAL A 1216 56.08 7.00 -1.68
N TYR A 1217 55.10 7.26 -0.83
CA TYR A 1217 54.75 8.58 -0.31
C TYR A 1217 54.92 8.62 1.21
N ILE A 1218 55.15 9.82 1.73
CA ILE A 1218 55.26 10.11 3.16
C ILE A 1218 54.04 10.94 3.54
N TYR A 1219 53.44 10.66 4.68
CA TYR A 1219 52.40 11.51 5.25
C TYR A 1219 52.84 12.08 6.59
N HIS A 1220 52.43 13.31 6.88
CA HIS A 1220 52.61 14.00 8.15
C HIS A 1220 51.24 14.45 8.65
N VAL A 1221 50.83 13.95 9.81
CA VAL A 1221 49.62 14.38 10.53
C VAL A 1221 50.04 15.34 11.64
N ASP A 1222 49.43 16.50 11.66
CA ASP A 1222 49.63 17.53 12.68
C ASP A 1222 48.29 17.81 13.37
N ALA A 1223 48.17 17.44 14.64
CA ALA A 1223 46.95 17.53 15.42
C ALA A 1223 47.11 18.56 16.56
N PRO A 1224 46.47 19.73 16.46
CA PRO A 1224 46.64 20.82 17.42
C PRO A 1224 46.34 20.41 18.88
N GLY A 1225 47.35 20.53 19.74
CA GLY A 1225 47.22 20.21 21.17
C GLY A 1225 47.16 18.71 21.50
N VAL A 1226 47.40 17.83 20.51
CA VAL A 1226 47.51 16.38 20.67
C VAL A 1226 48.92 15.89 20.33
N GLY A 1227 49.48 16.29 19.17
CA GLY A 1227 50.82 15.94 18.74
C GLY A 1227 50.94 15.74 17.22
N GLU A 1228 52.07 15.19 16.77
CA GLU A 1228 52.36 14.96 15.35
C GLU A 1228 52.71 13.49 15.07
N LYS A 1229 52.40 13.01 13.86
CA LYS A 1229 52.73 11.66 13.38
C LYS A 1229 53.27 11.71 11.96
N VAL A 1230 54.35 10.97 11.69
CA VAL A 1230 54.86 10.74 10.34
C VAL A 1230 54.81 9.26 10.00
N GLY A 1231 54.42 8.93 8.77
CA GLY A 1231 54.43 7.56 8.25
C GLY A 1231 54.61 7.50 6.74
N LYS A 1232 54.53 6.29 6.17
CA LYS A 1232 54.73 6.04 4.74
C LYS A 1232 53.70 5.06 4.19
N PHE A 1233 53.39 5.20 2.90
CA PHE A 1233 52.53 4.27 2.17
C PHE A 1233 52.98 4.15 0.71
N ALA A 1234 52.53 3.11 0.02
CA ALA A 1234 52.90 2.86 -1.38
C ALA A 1234 51.66 2.76 -2.27
N ILE A 1235 51.78 3.27 -3.49
CA ILE A 1235 50.79 3.16 -4.56
C ILE A 1235 51.41 2.32 -5.69
N ILE A 1236 50.73 1.22 -6.05
CA ILE A 1236 51.10 0.28 -7.10
C ILE A 1236 49.99 0.31 -8.17
N LYS A 1237 50.38 0.46 -9.45
CA LYS A 1237 49.45 0.68 -10.56
C LYS A 1237 49.08 -0.58 -11.32
#